data_AF-A0A926WMB3-F1
#
_entry.id   AF-A0A926WMB3-F1
#
_cell.length_a   1.000
_cell.length_b   1.000
_cell.length_c   1.000
_cell.angle_alpha   90.00
_cell.angle_beta   90.00
_cell.angle_gamma   90.00
#
_symmetry.space_group_name_H-M   'P 1'
#
loop_
_entity.id
_entity.type
_entity.pdbx_description
1 polymer ?
#
loop_
_entity_poly.entity_id
_entity_poly.type
_entity_poly.pdbx_seq_one_letter_code
_entity_poly.pdbx_strand_id
1 'polypeptide(L)'
;MNQSPILNNPLSDQNAKANSAFRYTVANNIFSDPDAINPFEDIVVFGDSLSDTGNLYQASGNTFPPPPYYQGRFSNGPVWIDYLRDNLNFSDESVKNFAFGGANTGLNNVFGGYTVPGLLTEIEQFKTLNANTPVSEDTLYFIWAGANDFLNPPADPFQAVTDAVTNISNAIATLSSLGGKEFVVANLTDLGATPLSIENNNSANGRAISLAFNNALSQALDNLEIGLNIDTSLVDIFGLNDAVQANPEDYNFTNLTQPLINATGDVNPDEYAFWDRVHPSTRLHQLVSERFADTLINEGIIADRIKYSATLADGSSLPDWLKFNEITRTFTGTPTGENVGQLDVKVIATDKEGLTATDIFSLQIQGINISTSEGNGGINTKAFTVFLDEASTESVTVNYQTIPITATPVSDTTKEVFEAILEGSQQVPGVTTTATGVASAELDTEAATFTYRLEVTGLDFNNQTATTDDDVTLAHIHNAARGANGPVDFDILADDDKQITVENGKTIITGIWEASEGLTAEEIETLKSAATGTDTPYYFNIHTTTNPGGELRGQIINETPVFVPTKEVFEAILEGSQQVPGITTTATGVASAELDTEAATFTYRLEVTGLDFNNQTATTDDDVTLAHIHNAARGANGPVDFDILADDDKQITVENGKTIITGIWEASEGLTAEEIETLKSAATGADTPYYFNIHTTANPGGELRGQIVSTTPDYVSTSGTLTFAPGETNKTVEVIIVGDTQIEADDTFKIVLSDVNDSSLILGEQLVTILNDDQPPAQLIFGTPNSEELNPKSGQTLFAGGGGDTINATNNNNIFAGDGNDLVTVNSDSFVSAGDGDDTVIVGVDGPAHKTIVNGGRGEDQLFVAEADATNIMFGAADADELTVIEGSNQLLFGGSGDDNITSKGSNNRLFGGSGNDKLVSNLNDLLSAGDGNDALFAGEQGGNKLTGGAGADQFWVANGSLPTSKNTVTDFTIGVDKIGFGGVGILNFGQVIKEQMGSDTLLKINTTEIVLLVGINANSLTANDFAFSASVVSI
;
A
#
# COMPACT_ATOMS: atom_id res chain seq x y z
N MET A 1 -20.00 -32.91 12.64
CA MET A 1 -18.85 -33.65 13.23
C MET A 1 -17.78 -33.49 12.20
N ASN A 2 -16.76 -32.67 12.47
CA ASN A 2 -15.82 -32.29 11.43
C ASN A 2 -15.13 -33.52 10.82
N GLN A 3 -14.99 -33.51 9.50
CA GLN A 3 -14.33 -34.53 8.72
C GLN A 3 -13.08 -33.93 8.08
N SER A 4 -11.97 -34.65 8.14
CA SER A 4 -10.73 -34.17 7.55
C SER A 4 -10.85 -33.96 6.03
N PRO A 5 -10.05 -33.05 5.45
CA PRO A 5 -9.88 -32.95 4.02
C PRO A 5 -9.58 -34.31 3.36
N ILE A 6 -9.97 -34.47 2.11
CA ILE A 6 -9.84 -35.72 1.36
C ILE A 6 -8.79 -35.55 0.25
N LEU A 7 -7.78 -36.43 0.22
CA LEU A 7 -6.83 -36.54 -0.89
C LEU A 7 -7.51 -37.23 -2.08
N ASN A 8 -7.61 -36.52 -3.21
CA ASN A 8 -8.31 -36.98 -4.42
C ASN A 8 -7.35 -37.53 -5.50
N ASN A 9 -6.14 -36.97 -5.62
CA ASN A 9 -5.12 -37.37 -6.59
C ASN A 9 -3.71 -37.24 -5.98
N PRO A 10 -2.72 -38.08 -6.36
CA PRO A 10 -1.37 -38.03 -5.82
C PRO A 10 -0.46 -36.98 -6.48
N LEU A 11 0.61 -36.59 -5.79
CA LEU A 11 1.66 -35.65 -6.23
C LEU A 11 2.70 -36.31 -7.17
N SER A 12 3.74 -35.56 -7.58
CA SER A 12 4.77 -36.02 -8.53
C SER A 12 6.15 -35.40 -8.31
N ASP A 13 7.19 -36.22 -8.44
CA ASP A 13 8.60 -35.90 -8.14
C ASP A 13 9.24 -34.83 -9.04
N GLN A 14 10.22 -34.11 -8.49
CA GLN A 14 10.81 -32.88 -9.03
C GLN A 14 12.36 -32.89 -8.97
N ASN A 15 13.01 -31.88 -9.56
CA ASN A 15 14.49 -31.74 -9.56
C ASN A 15 14.90 -30.25 -9.52
N ALA A 16 16.02 -29.94 -8.84
CA ALA A 16 16.59 -28.60 -8.74
C ALA A 16 18.11 -28.59 -8.99
N LYS A 17 18.70 -27.40 -8.91
CA LYS A 17 20.15 -27.16 -8.79
C LYS A 17 20.32 -26.03 -7.79
N ALA A 18 21.34 -26.07 -6.97
CA ALA A 18 21.65 -24.92 -6.13
C ALA A 18 22.16 -23.74 -6.93
N ASN A 19 22.05 -22.55 -6.33
CA ASN A 19 22.45 -21.27 -6.91
C ASN A 19 21.72 -21.02 -8.25
N SER A 20 20.56 -21.66 -8.40
CA SER A 20 19.60 -21.57 -9.48
C SER A 20 18.21 -21.71 -8.84
N ALA A 21 17.26 -20.88 -9.24
CA ALA A 21 15.90 -20.96 -8.70
C ALA A 21 15.16 -22.21 -9.19
N PHE A 22 14.30 -22.74 -8.32
CA PHE A 22 13.36 -23.83 -8.55
C PHE A 22 11.93 -23.33 -8.30
N ARG A 23 10.94 -23.87 -9.01
CA ARG A 23 9.50 -23.55 -8.85
C ARG A 23 8.62 -24.75 -9.21
N TYR A 24 7.58 -25.04 -8.42
CA TYR A 24 6.58 -26.10 -8.67
C TYR A 24 5.24 -25.77 -7.97
N THR A 25 4.10 -26.00 -8.63
CA THR A 25 2.76 -25.63 -8.12
C THR A 25 1.85 -26.84 -7.96
N VAL A 26 1.10 -26.89 -6.85
CA VAL A 26 0.12 -27.95 -6.53
C VAL A 26 -1.26 -27.59 -7.09
N ALA A 27 -1.93 -28.56 -7.72
CA ALA A 27 -3.18 -28.34 -8.46
C ALA A 27 -4.44 -28.26 -7.57
N ASN A 28 -5.47 -27.56 -8.05
CA ASN A 28 -6.79 -27.43 -7.38
C ASN A 28 -7.44 -28.76 -6.99
N ASN A 29 -7.19 -29.85 -7.73
CA ASN A 29 -7.89 -31.13 -7.57
C ASN A 29 -7.13 -32.18 -6.73
N ILE A 30 -6.13 -31.76 -5.95
CA ILE A 30 -5.39 -32.67 -5.05
C ILE A 30 -6.16 -32.91 -3.75
N PHE A 31 -6.78 -31.90 -3.12
CA PHE A 31 -7.54 -32.04 -1.86
C PHE A 31 -8.93 -31.36 -1.88
N SER A 32 -9.82 -31.74 -0.97
CA SER A 32 -11.16 -31.14 -0.78
C SER A 32 -11.65 -31.24 0.68
N ASP A 33 -12.13 -30.15 1.29
CA ASP A 33 -12.74 -30.12 2.63
C ASP A 33 -14.27 -30.42 2.62
N PRO A 34 -14.79 -31.26 3.53
CA PRO A 34 -16.23 -31.49 3.70
C PRO A 34 -17.02 -30.48 4.57
N ASP A 35 -16.40 -29.63 5.40
CA ASP A 35 -17.09 -28.91 6.49
C ASP A 35 -17.04 -27.35 6.43
N ALA A 36 -16.54 -26.74 5.35
CA ALA A 36 -16.53 -25.29 5.14
C ALA A 36 -17.92 -24.65 4.89
N ILE A 37 -18.53 -24.23 6.01
CA ILE A 37 -19.79 -23.48 6.11
C ILE A 37 -19.55 -21.97 5.85
N ASN A 38 -20.43 -21.39 5.03
CA ASN A 38 -20.56 -19.95 4.76
C ASN A 38 -21.20 -19.22 5.97
N PRO A 39 -20.64 -18.10 6.46
CA PRO A 39 -21.15 -17.43 7.67
C PRO A 39 -22.47 -16.66 7.48
N PHE A 40 -22.78 -16.21 6.26
CA PHE A 40 -23.96 -15.36 6.00
C PHE A 40 -25.23 -16.20 5.80
N GLU A 41 -26.35 -15.77 6.41
CA GLU A 41 -27.66 -16.43 6.21
C GLU A 41 -28.42 -15.88 4.98
N ASP A 42 -28.12 -14.65 4.56
CA ASP A 42 -28.84 -13.92 3.50
C ASP A 42 -27.90 -13.21 2.50
N ILE A 43 -28.36 -13.11 1.25
CA ILE A 43 -27.87 -12.17 0.24
C ILE A 43 -28.98 -11.17 -0.10
N VAL A 44 -28.61 -9.89 -0.24
CA VAL A 44 -29.41 -8.87 -0.93
C VAL A 44 -28.63 -8.38 -2.15
N VAL A 45 -29.27 -8.26 -3.31
CA VAL A 45 -28.63 -7.79 -4.56
C VAL A 45 -29.39 -6.60 -5.14
N PHE A 46 -28.65 -5.55 -5.50
CA PHE A 46 -29.13 -4.37 -6.22
C PHE A 46 -28.33 -4.19 -7.51
N GLY A 47 -28.93 -3.60 -8.55
CA GLY A 47 -28.25 -3.41 -9.82
C GLY A 47 -29.13 -3.47 -11.06
N ASP A 48 -28.52 -3.75 -12.21
CA ASP A 48 -29.21 -3.69 -13.50
C ASP A 48 -29.43 -5.06 -14.18
N SER A 49 -29.54 -5.07 -15.51
CA SER A 49 -29.73 -6.29 -16.31
C SER A 49 -28.62 -7.33 -16.19
N LEU A 50 -27.43 -6.95 -15.70
CA LEU A 50 -26.35 -7.88 -15.39
C LEU A 50 -26.67 -8.75 -14.16
N SER A 51 -27.56 -8.28 -13.27
CA SER A 51 -27.98 -8.95 -12.03
C SER A 51 -29.45 -9.36 -12.00
N ASP A 52 -30.32 -8.81 -12.87
CA ASP A 52 -31.77 -9.11 -12.89
C ASP A 52 -32.08 -10.60 -13.21
N THR A 53 -32.54 -11.34 -12.19
CA THR A 53 -32.98 -12.74 -12.29
C THR A 53 -34.44 -12.92 -12.77
N GLY A 54 -35.13 -11.86 -13.18
CA GLY A 54 -36.48 -11.90 -13.76
C GLY A 54 -37.49 -10.89 -13.16
N ASN A 55 -37.05 -9.85 -12.48
CA ASN A 55 -37.86 -8.76 -11.93
C ASN A 55 -38.54 -7.95 -13.04
N LEU A 56 -37.80 -7.48 -14.06
CA LEU A 56 -38.42 -6.84 -15.22
C LEU A 56 -39.27 -7.83 -16.03
N TYR A 57 -38.90 -9.11 -16.07
CA TYR A 57 -39.71 -10.14 -16.71
C TYR A 57 -41.08 -10.29 -16.03
N GLN A 58 -41.14 -10.32 -14.70
CA GLN A 58 -42.40 -10.34 -13.97
C GLN A 58 -43.18 -9.03 -14.13
N ALA A 59 -42.53 -7.87 -13.97
CA ALA A 59 -43.16 -6.55 -14.06
C ALA A 59 -43.72 -6.25 -15.47
N SER A 60 -43.08 -6.75 -16.53
CA SER A 60 -43.58 -6.65 -17.90
C SER A 60 -44.82 -7.51 -18.19
N GLY A 61 -45.16 -8.44 -17.29
CA GLY A 61 -46.22 -9.43 -17.49
C GLY A 61 -45.74 -10.74 -18.11
N ASN A 62 -44.47 -11.09 -17.93
CA ASN A 62 -43.75 -12.22 -18.54
C ASN A 62 -43.53 -12.07 -20.05
N THR A 63 -43.20 -10.85 -20.51
CA THR A 63 -43.02 -10.54 -21.94
C THR A 63 -41.68 -9.94 -22.35
N PHE A 64 -40.92 -9.34 -21.43
CA PHE A 64 -39.64 -8.70 -21.72
C PHE A 64 -38.60 -8.99 -20.61
N PRO A 65 -37.40 -9.53 -20.94
CA PRO A 65 -36.93 -9.86 -22.27
C PRO A 65 -37.70 -11.06 -22.88
N PRO A 66 -37.98 -11.06 -24.20
CA PRO A 66 -38.67 -12.16 -24.86
C PRO A 66 -37.71 -13.33 -25.14
N PRO A 67 -38.19 -14.55 -25.43
CA PRO A 67 -37.35 -15.61 -25.98
C PRO A 67 -36.62 -15.13 -27.26
N PRO A 68 -35.33 -15.48 -27.48
CA PRO A 68 -34.62 -16.62 -26.88
C PRO A 68 -33.89 -16.38 -25.55
N TYR A 69 -34.03 -15.21 -24.91
CA TYR A 69 -33.42 -14.94 -23.59
C TYR A 69 -33.87 -15.94 -22.51
N TYR A 70 -32.96 -16.30 -21.59
CA TYR A 70 -33.17 -17.38 -20.63
C TYR A 70 -34.02 -16.96 -19.43
N GLN A 71 -35.28 -17.42 -19.40
CA GLN A 71 -36.18 -17.32 -18.22
C GLN A 71 -36.24 -15.92 -17.57
N GLY A 72 -36.18 -14.85 -18.39
CA GLY A 72 -36.23 -13.47 -17.94
C GLY A 72 -34.89 -12.82 -17.62
N ARG A 73 -33.78 -13.57 -17.56
CA ARG A 73 -32.41 -13.01 -17.49
C ARG A 73 -32.04 -12.35 -18.82
N PHE A 74 -31.10 -11.41 -18.79
CA PHE A 74 -30.58 -10.74 -19.99
C PHE A 74 -29.45 -11.52 -20.70
N SER A 75 -29.38 -12.84 -20.53
CA SER A 75 -28.37 -13.71 -21.13
C SER A 75 -28.99 -14.99 -21.77
N ASN A 76 -28.16 -15.84 -22.37
CA ASN A 76 -28.54 -17.16 -22.91
C ASN A 76 -28.68 -18.27 -21.85
N GLY A 77 -28.36 -17.97 -20.59
CA GLY A 77 -28.45 -18.88 -19.45
C GLY A 77 -28.58 -18.10 -18.13
N PRO A 78 -28.25 -18.73 -17.00
CA PRO A 78 -28.15 -18.06 -15.70
C PRO A 78 -27.16 -16.87 -15.70
N VAL A 79 -27.39 -15.90 -14.83
CA VAL A 79 -26.50 -14.75 -14.58
C VAL A 79 -25.52 -15.04 -13.44
N TRP A 80 -24.55 -14.16 -13.18
CA TRP A 80 -23.49 -14.39 -12.17
C TRP A 80 -24.05 -14.75 -10.80
N ILE A 81 -25.10 -14.06 -10.32
CA ILE A 81 -25.70 -14.31 -9.00
C ILE A 81 -26.44 -15.65 -8.93
N ASP A 82 -26.98 -16.16 -10.05
CA ASP A 82 -27.56 -17.51 -10.09
C ASP A 82 -26.47 -18.58 -9.81
N TYR A 83 -25.25 -18.37 -10.33
CA TYR A 83 -24.10 -19.25 -10.08
C TYR A 83 -23.49 -19.04 -8.69
N LEU A 84 -23.33 -17.80 -8.24
CA LEU A 84 -22.70 -17.49 -6.94
C LEU A 84 -23.51 -18.06 -5.78
N ARG A 85 -24.85 -17.95 -5.83
CA ARG A 85 -25.78 -18.59 -4.89
C ARG A 85 -25.49 -20.09 -4.76
N ASP A 86 -25.40 -20.80 -5.89
CA ASP A 86 -25.21 -22.25 -5.91
C ASP A 86 -23.81 -22.65 -5.42
N ASN A 87 -22.77 -21.89 -5.81
CA ASN A 87 -21.38 -22.10 -5.37
C ASN A 87 -21.18 -21.88 -3.85
N LEU A 88 -21.89 -20.91 -3.28
CA LEU A 88 -21.85 -20.55 -1.86
C LEU A 88 -22.93 -21.26 -1.01
N ASN A 89 -23.68 -22.19 -1.60
CA ASN A 89 -24.76 -22.98 -0.99
C ASN A 89 -25.94 -22.17 -0.40
N PHE A 90 -26.20 -20.95 -0.88
CA PHE A 90 -27.40 -20.21 -0.49
C PHE A 90 -28.67 -20.86 -1.06
N SER A 91 -29.79 -20.72 -0.36
CA SER A 91 -31.10 -21.17 -0.82
C SER A 91 -31.80 -20.12 -1.71
N ASP A 92 -32.83 -20.53 -2.47
CA ASP A 92 -33.72 -19.60 -3.17
C ASP A 92 -34.47 -18.63 -2.22
N GLU A 93 -34.67 -19.01 -0.94
CA GLU A 93 -35.39 -18.19 0.05
C GLU A 93 -34.49 -17.13 0.72
N SER A 94 -33.17 -17.32 0.67
CA SER A 94 -32.14 -16.44 1.24
C SER A 94 -31.51 -15.46 0.23
N VAL A 95 -31.98 -15.41 -1.02
CA VAL A 95 -31.50 -14.44 -2.03
C VAL A 95 -32.59 -13.43 -2.37
N LYS A 96 -32.42 -12.20 -1.91
CA LYS A 96 -33.35 -11.08 -2.09
C LYS A 96 -32.84 -10.15 -3.19
N ASN A 97 -33.11 -10.51 -4.45
CA ASN A 97 -32.67 -9.75 -5.61
C ASN A 97 -33.67 -8.63 -5.97
N PHE A 98 -33.25 -7.37 -5.86
CA PHE A 98 -34.00 -6.17 -6.22
C PHE A 98 -33.68 -5.61 -7.60
N ALA A 99 -32.59 -6.06 -8.23
CA ALA A 99 -32.09 -5.53 -9.51
C ALA A 99 -33.14 -5.59 -10.64
N PHE A 100 -33.25 -4.52 -11.43
CA PHE A 100 -34.11 -4.44 -12.60
C PHE A 100 -33.35 -4.26 -13.91
N GLY A 101 -33.76 -5.00 -14.95
CA GLY A 101 -33.19 -4.86 -16.29
C GLY A 101 -33.23 -3.42 -16.81
N GLY A 102 -32.04 -2.84 -17.02
CA GLY A 102 -31.90 -1.45 -17.47
C GLY A 102 -32.00 -0.38 -16.37
N ALA A 103 -31.96 -0.74 -15.09
CA ALA A 103 -31.80 0.21 -13.99
C ALA A 103 -30.54 1.06 -14.19
N ASN A 104 -30.65 2.36 -13.96
CA ASN A 104 -29.51 3.27 -13.81
C ASN A 104 -29.18 3.47 -12.33
N THR A 105 -28.08 4.13 -12.00
CA THR A 105 -27.74 4.45 -10.59
C THR A 105 -28.79 5.35 -9.91
N GLY A 106 -29.45 6.21 -10.69
CA GLY A 106 -30.39 7.21 -10.21
C GLY A 106 -31.74 6.65 -9.75
N LEU A 107 -32.78 7.50 -9.83
CA LEU A 107 -34.11 7.12 -9.33
C LEU A 107 -34.87 6.18 -10.27
N ASN A 108 -34.87 6.42 -11.57
CA ASN A 108 -35.66 5.65 -12.55
C ASN A 108 -34.99 5.71 -13.93
N ASN A 109 -35.21 4.67 -14.74
CA ASN A 109 -34.84 4.65 -16.16
C ASN A 109 -36.04 4.25 -17.05
N VAL A 110 -35.85 4.31 -18.38
CA VAL A 110 -36.82 3.81 -19.37
C VAL A 110 -36.13 2.80 -20.28
N PHE A 111 -36.41 1.51 -20.05
CA PHE A 111 -35.78 0.39 -20.77
C PHE A 111 -36.82 -0.58 -21.32
N GLY A 112 -36.61 -1.11 -22.53
CA GLY A 112 -37.57 -1.98 -23.22
C GLY A 112 -38.95 -1.37 -23.54
N GLY A 113 -39.15 -0.07 -23.28
CA GLY A 113 -40.45 0.60 -23.32
C GLY A 113 -41.22 0.61 -21.98
N TYR A 114 -40.59 0.13 -20.90
CA TYR A 114 -41.10 0.15 -19.53
C TYR A 114 -40.36 1.23 -18.73
N THR A 115 -41.02 1.85 -17.74
CA THR A 115 -40.32 2.62 -16.71
C THR A 115 -39.87 1.63 -15.63
N VAL A 116 -38.58 1.62 -15.33
CA VAL A 116 -37.94 0.74 -14.35
C VAL A 116 -37.39 1.59 -13.20
N PRO A 117 -37.31 1.06 -11.96
CA PRO A 117 -36.53 1.71 -10.92
C PRO A 117 -35.06 1.82 -11.36
N GLY A 118 -34.37 2.83 -10.86
CA GLY A 118 -32.92 2.82 -10.74
C GLY A 118 -32.52 2.45 -9.32
N LEU A 119 -31.22 2.24 -9.08
CA LEU A 119 -30.64 1.77 -7.81
C LEU A 119 -31.21 2.51 -6.60
N LEU A 120 -31.27 3.85 -6.61
CA LEU A 120 -31.83 4.61 -5.47
C LEU A 120 -33.30 4.27 -5.16
N THR A 121 -34.10 3.88 -6.16
CA THR A 121 -35.50 3.43 -5.93
C THR A 121 -35.58 1.95 -5.54
N GLU A 122 -34.62 1.11 -5.93
CA GLU A 122 -34.50 -0.27 -5.41
C GLU A 122 -34.15 -0.26 -3.92
N ILE A 123 -33.21 0.61 -3.53
CA ILE A 123 -32.78 0.84 -2.14
C ILE A 123 -33.94 1.40 -1.30
N GLU A 124 -34.69 2.40 -1.79
CA GLU A 124 -35.89 2.91 -1.09
C GLU A 124 -37.02 1.88 -1.01
N GLN A 125 -37.14 0.93 -1.95
CA GLN A 125 -38.06 -0.21 -1.83
C GLN A 125 -37.63 -1.17 -0.71
N PHE A 126 -36.36 -1.56 -0.67
CA PHE A 126 -35.80 -2.40 0.41
C PHE A 126 -35.94 -1.72 1.78
N LYS A 127 -35.60 -0.44 1.88
CA LYS A 127 -35.80 0.42 3.06
C LYS A 127 -37.26 0.47 3.51
N THR A 128 -38.21 0.57 2.56
CA THR A 128 -39.65 0.55 2.86
C THR A 128 -40.13 -0.79 3.40
N LEU A 129 -39.57 -1.91 2.91
CA LEU A 129 -39.89 -3.25 3.41
C LEU A 129 -39.33 -3.47 4.83
N ASN A 130 -38.14 -2.95 5.12
CA ASN A 130 -37.46 -3.12 6.42
C ASN A 130 -37.70 -1.97 7.41
N ALA A 131 -38.61 -1.02 7.13
CA ALA A 131 -38.79 0.23 7.89
C ALA A 131 -39.17 0.12 9.39
N ASN A 132 -39.25 -1.09 9.95
CA ASN A 132 -39.53 -1.36 11.37
C ASN A 132 -38.61 -2.47 11.95
N THR A 133 -37.54 -2.85 11.26
CA THR A 133 -36.67 -3.98 11.63
C THR A 133 -35.27 -3.68 11.10
N PRO A 134 -34.24 -3.55 11.96
CA PRO A 134 -32.85 -3.48 11.51
C PRO A 134 -32.54 -4.66 10.61
N VAL A 135 -31.76 -4.44 9.56
CA VAL A 135 -31.32 -5.52 8.68
C VAL A 135 -30.21 -6.33 9.37
N SER A 136 -30.02 -7.60 9.00
CA SER A 136 -29.02 -8.44 9.69
C SER A 136 -27.61 -7.98 9.35
N GLU A 137 -26.72 -8.08 10.34
CA GLU A 137 -25.28 -7.96 10.13
C GLU A 137 -24.78 -9.19 9.33
N ASP A 138 -25.41 -10.37 9.50
CA ASP A 138 -25.18 -11.61 8.74
C ASP A 138 -25.75 -11.59 7.30
N THR A 139 -25.70 -10.45 6.60
CA THR A 139 -26.22 -10.28 5.23
C THR A 139 -25.23 -9.58 4.31
N LEU A 140 -24.91 -10.21 3.18
CA LEU A 140 -24.10 -9.59 2.10
C LEU A 140 -24.95 -8.68 1.21
N TYR A 141 -24.50 -7.45 1.00
CA TYR A 141 -25.15 -6.45 0.14
C TYR A 141 -24.37 -6.25 -1.17
N PHE A 142 -24.78 -6.95 -2.23
CA PHE A 142 -24.16 -6.80 -3.54
C PHE A 142 -24.75 -5.62 -4.30
N ILE A 143 -23.89 -4.76 -4.86
CA ILE A 143 -24.28 -3.61 -5.69
C ILE A 143 -23.49 -3.65 -7.00
N TRP A 144 -24.18 -3.79 -8.13
CA TRP A 144 -23.56 -3.65 -9.45
C TRP A 144 -24.46 -2.86 -10.41
N ALA A 145 -24.13 -1.58 -10.59
CA ALA A 145 -24.89 -0.62 -11.38
C ALA A 145 -23.96 0.40 -12.05
N GLY A 146 -24.46 1.09 -13.08
CA GLY A 146 -23.75 2.19 -13.75
C GLY A 146 -23.73 2.08 -15.27
N ALA A 147 -23.79 0.86 -15.83
CA ALA A 147 -23.68 0.69 -17.29
C ALA A 147 -24.79 1.45 -18.03
N ASN A 148 -26.03 1.37 -17.54
CA ASN A 148 -27.19 2.02 -18.15
C ASN A 148 -27.21 3.56 -18.04
N ASP A 149 -26.35 4.15 -17.21
CA ASP A 149 -26.11 5.59 -17.13
C ASP A 149 -25.26 6.10 -18.31
N PHE A 150 -24.49 5.20 -18.95
CA PHE A 150 -23.53 5.51 -20.03
C PHE A 150 -23.84 4.84 -21.38
N LEU A 151 -24.58 3.72 -21.40
CA LEU A 151 -24.97 2.98 -22.62
C LEU A 151 -25.79 3.81 -23.63
N ASN A 152 -26.41 4.91 -23.18
CA ASN A 152 -26.78 6.02 -24.05
C ASN A 152 -25.82 7.18 -23.73
N PRO A 153 -24.92 7.59 -24.66
CA PRO A 153 -23.91 8.59 -24.35
C PRO A 153 -24.51 9.88 -23.75
N PRO A 154 -24.11 10.27 -22.52
CA PRO A 154 -24.63 11.44 -21.86
C PRO A 154 -24.16 12.73 -22.57
N ALA A 155 -24.91 13.82 -22.40
CA ALA A 155 -24.52 15.13 -22.92
C ALA A 155 -23.33 15.76 -22.15
N ASP A 156 -23.05 15.24 -20.96
CA ASP A 156 -21.92 15.57 -20.10
C ASP A 156 -21.44 14.27 -19.42
N PRO A 157 -20.38 13.62 -19.95
CA PRO A 157 -19.81 12.40 -19.36
C PRO A 157 -19.28 12.59 -17.93
N PHE A 158 -18.70 13.76 -17.62
CA PHE A 158 -18.09 14.03 -16.33
C PHE A 158 -19.14 14.17 -15.23
N GLN A 159 -20.21 14.94 -15.49
CA GLN A 159 -21.34 15.04 -14.57
C GLN A 159 -22.05 13.69 -14.43
N ALA A 160 -22.16 12.90 -15.51
CA ALA A 160 -22.77 11.56 -15.44
C ALA A 160 -21.95 10.58 -14.58
N VAL A 161 -20.62 10.60 -14.67
CA VAL A 161 -19.74 9.82 -13.77
C VAL A 161 -19.89 10.28 -12.32
N THR A 162 -19.85 11.59 -12.09
CA THR A 162 -20.01 12.20 -10.75
C THR A 162 -21.36 11.84 -10.12
N ASP A 163 -22.46 11.97 -10.87
CA ASP A 163 -23.81 11.61 -10.45
C ASP A 163 -23.91 10.11 -10.15
N ALA A 164 -23.33 9.25 -11.00
CA ALA A 164 -23.43 7.80 -10.88
C ALA A 164 -22.71 7.26 -9.64
N VAL A 165 -21.47 7.70 -9.40
CA VAL A 165 -20.72 7.37 -8.18
C VAL A 165 -21.44 7.91 -6.95
N THR A 166 -21.87 9.18 -6.98
CA THR A 166 -22.64 9.81 -5.87
C THR A 166 -23.92 9.03 -5.55
N ASN A 167 -24.63 8.51 -6.55
CA ASN A 167 -25.83 7.70 -6.34
C ASN A 167 -25.51 6.36 -5.64
N ILE A 168 -24.39 5.71 -6.00
CA ILE A 168 -23.92 4.48 -5.34
C ILE A 168 -23.51 4.75 -3.89
N SER A 169 -22.78 5.85 -3.63
CA SER A 169 -22.44 6.27 -2.26
C SER A 169 -23.69 6.52 -1.40
N ASN A 170 -24.72 7.16 -1.97
CA ASN A 170 -26.00 7.38 -1.28
C ASN A 170 -26.79 6.08 -1.06
N ALA A 171 -26.66 5.08 -1.95
CA ALA A 171 -27.23 3.76 -1.78
C ALA A 171 -26.61 3.01 -0.59
N ILE A 172 -25.28 2.95 -0.55
CA ILE A 172 -24.49 2.33 0.54
C ILE A 172 -24.79 3.03 1.88
N ALA A 173 -24.70 4.36 1.93
CA ALA A 173 -25.03 5.13 3.14
C ALA A 173 -26.46 4.90 3.62
N THR A 174 -27.42 4.69 2.70
CA THR A 174 -28.80 4.36 3.06
C THR A 174 -28.93 2.96 3.65
N LEU A 175 -28.24 1.96 3.11
CA LEU A 175 -28.23 0.60 3.65
C LEU A 175 -27.50 0.51 5.01
N SER A 176 -26.36 1.19 5.14
CA SER A 176 -25.64 1.36 6.41
C SER A 176 -26.55 1.96 7.49
N SER A 177 -27.35 2.98 7.16
CA SER A 177 -28.32 3.59 8.09
C SER A 177 -29.46 2.66 8.56
N LEU A 178 -29.59 1.46 7.98
CA LEU A 178 -30.53 0.41 8.39
C LEU A 178 -29.89 -0.71 9.22
N GLY A 179 -28.55 -0.73 9.31
CA GLY A 179 -27.76 -1.79 9.97
C GLY A 179 -26.87 -2.62 9.03
N GLY A 180 -26.83 -2.33 7.72
CA GLY A 180 -25.96 -3.06 6.79
C GLY A 180 -24.48 -2.78 7.05
N LYS A 181 -23.65 -3.82 7.00
CA LYS A 181 -22.19 -3.74 7.23
C LYS A 181 -21.35 -4.16 6.04
N GLU A 182 -21.69 -5.29 5.42
CA GLU A 182 -20.85 -5.98 4.44
C GLU A 182 -21.31 -5.66 3.00
N PHE A 183 -20.55 -4.83 2.28
CA PHE A 183 -20.93 -4.31 0.96
C PHE A 183 -20.01 -4.81 -0.15
N VAL A 184 -20.58 -5.52 -1.12
CA VAL A 184 -19.83 -6.12 -2.24
C VAL A 184 -20.15 -5.36 -3.52
N VAL A 185 -19.24 -4.47 -3.93
CA VAL A 185 -19.47 -3.51 -5.01
C VAL A 185 -18.61 -3.86 -6.20
N ALA A 186 -19.21 -4.02 -7.38
CA ALA A 186 -18.47 -4.34 -8.61
C ALA A 186 -18.24 -3.11 -9.48
N ASN A 187 -17.03 -3.00 -10.03
CA ASN A 187 -16.68 -1.94 -10.98
C ASN A 187 -17.35 -2.15 -12.36
N LEU A 188 -17.29 -1.15 -13.24
CA LEU A 188 -17.77 -1.33 -14.62
C LEU A 188 -16.81 -2.23 -15.40
N THR A 189 -17.39 -3.21 -16.09
CA THR A 189 -16.78 -3.80 -17.28
C THR A 189 -16.45 -2.73 -18.31
N ASP A 190 -15.44 -2.95 -19.15
CA ASP A 190 -15.13 -2.05 -20.27
C ASP A 190 -16.35 -1.91 -21.21
N LEU A 191 -17.03 -0.77 -21.15
CA LEU A 191 -18.17 -0.48 -22.03
C LEU A 191 -17.72 -0.30 -23.50
N GLY A 192 -16.46 0.02 -23.73
CA GLY A 192 -15.84 0.12 -25.06
C GLY A 192 -15.65 -1.23 -25.74
N ALA A 193 -15.45 -2.29 -24.96
CA ALA A 193 -15.37 -3.68 -25.44
C ALA A 193 -16.72 -4.26 -25.90
N THR A 194 -17.86 -3.64 -25.53
CA THR A 194 -19.18 -4.17 -25.90
C THR A 194 -19.42 -4.13 -27.42
N PRO A 195 -20.11 -5.12 -28.01
CA PRO A 195 -20.45 -5.08 -29.44
C PRO A 195 -21.26 -3.84 -29.86
N LEU A 196 -22.03 -3.23 -28.94
CA LEU A 196 -22.69 -1.94 -29.14
C LEU A 196 -21.68 -0.82 -29.42
N SER A 197 -20.66 -0.68 -28.58
CA SER A 197 -19.61 0.34 -28.76
C SER A 197 -18.80 0.07 -30.01
N ILE A 198 -18.43 -1.19 -30.28
CA ILE A 198 -17.71 -1.59 -31.49
C ILE A 198 -18.54 -1.28 -32.75
N GLU A 199 -19.83 -1.68 -32.81
CA GLU A 199 -20.71 -1.39 -33.95
C GLU A 199 -20.98 0.11 -34.17
N ASN A 200 -20.85 0.92 -33.12
CA ASN A 200 -21.04 2.38 -33.16
C ASN A 200 -19.73 3.17 -33.38
N ASN A 201 -18.56 2.52 -33.44
CA ASN A 201 -17.23 3.14 -33.40
C ASN A 201 -17.02 4.04 -32.14
N ASN A 202 -17.43 3.56 -30.97
CA ASN A 202 -17.38 4.30 -29.69
C ASN A 202 -16.50 3.59 -28.63
N SER A 203 -15.57 2.74 -29.04
CA SER A 203 -14.78 1.92 -28.11
C SER A 203 -13.83 2.73 -27.23
N ALA A 204 -13.13 3.74 -27.76
CA ALA A 204 -12.26 4.62 -26.97
C ALA A 204 -13.04 5.34 -25.85
N ASN A 205 -14.08 6.11 -26.21
CA ASN A 205 -15.02 6.74 -25.27
C ASN A 205 -15.60 5.77 -24.24
N GLY A 206 -15.99 4.57 -24.67
CA GLY A 206 -16.56 3.53 -23.80
C GLY A 206 -15.55 3.01 -22.77
N ARG A 207 -14.29 2.86 -23.14
CA ARG A 207 -13.21 2.45 -22.22
C ARG A 207 -12.83 3.60 -21.29
N ALA A 208 -12.66 4.81 -21.82
CA ALA A 208 -12.31 6.01 -21.06
C ALA A 208 -13.35 6.33 -19.96
N ILE A 209 -14.66 6.29 -20.28
CA ILE A 209 -15.72 6.54 -19.28
C ILE A 209 -15.81 5.42 -18.23
N SER A 210 -15.48 4.18 -18.61
CA SER A 210 -15.42 3.05 -17.66
C SER A 210 -14.25 3.22 -16.68
N LEU A 211 -13.07 3.60 -17.17
CA LEU A 211 -11.89 3.90 -16.33
C LEU A 211 -12.14 5.09 -15.40
N ALA A 212 -12.70 6.19 -15.92
CA ALA A 212 -13.03 7.38 -15.12
C ALA A 212 -14.04 7.06 -14.00
N PHE A 213 -15.07 6.26 -14.30
CA PHE A 213 -16.01 5.78 -13.29
C PHE A 213 -15.35 4.83 -12.28
N ASN A 214 -14.53 3.88 -12.72
CA ASN A 214 -13.92 2.89 -11.84
C ASN A 214 -12.96 3.53 -10.83
N ASN A 215 -12.14 4.49 -11.27
CA ASN A 215 -11.24 5.24 -10.39
C ASN A 215 -12.02 6.08 -9.37
N ALA A 216 -13.07 6.79 -9.81
CA ALA A 216 -13.92 7.58 -8.94
C ALA A 216 -14.74 6.72 -7.96
N LEU A 217 -15.17 5.52 -8.38
CA LEU A 217 -15.88 4.58 -7.53
C LEU A 217 -14.98 4.03 -6.42
N SER A 218 -13.75 3.62 -6.73
CA SER A 218 -12.80 3.12 -5.72
C SER A 218 -12.61 4.14 -4.61
N GLN A 219 -12.19 5.37 -4.97
CA GLN A 219 -12.01 6.47 -4.03
C GLN A 219 -13.29 6.77 -3.22
N ALA A 220 -14.48 6.60 -3.81
CA ALA A 220 -15.73 6.81 -3.10
C ALA A 220 -16.07 5.68 -2.11
N LEU A 221 -15.59 4.45 -2.31
CA LEU A 221 -15.76 3.34 -1.36
C LEU A 221 -14.83 3.50 -0.16
N ASP A 222 -13.54 3.80 -0.40
CA ASP A 222 -12.53 4.05 0.65
C ASP A 222 -13.03 5.12 1.66
N ASN A 223 -13.67 6.18 1.15
CA ASN A 223 -14.26 7.26 1.96
C ASN A 223 -15.54 6.84 2.72
N LEU A 224 -16.29 5.84 2.25
CA LEU A 224 -17.52 5.35 2.89
C LEU A 224 -17.20 4.34 4.00
N GLU A 225 -16.22 3.48 3.77
CA GLU A 225 -15.70 2.50 4.73
C GLU A 225 -15.33 3.20 6.05
N ILE A 226 -14.39 4.16 5.95
CA ILE A 226 -13.95 5.02 7.07
C ILE A 226 -15.11 5.88 7.58
N GLY A 227 -15.87 6.52 6.68
CA GLY A 227 -16.89 7.51 7.02
C GLY A 227 -18.16 6.96 7.69
N LEU A 228 -18.43 5.66 7.55
CA LEU A 228 -19.64 4.99 8.06
C LEU A 228 -19.34 3.80 8.99
N ASN A 229 -18.07 3.39 9.11
CA ASN A 229 -17.65 2.18 9.83
C ASN A 229 -18.38 0.94 9.28
N ILE A 230 -18.14 0.65 8.00
CA ILE A 230 -18.70 -0.46 7.21
C ILE A 230 -17.59 -1.07 6.37
N ASP A 231 -17.77 -2.29 5.88
CA ASP A 231 -16.76 -3.06 5.17
C ASP A 231 -17.12 -3.11 3.67
N THR A 232 -16.18 -2.76 2.78
CA THR A 232 -16.45 -2.58 1.34
C THR A 232 -15.48 -3.34 0.41
N SER A 233 -15.99 -4.38 -0.26
CA SER A 233 -15.25 -5.16 -1.26
C SER A 233 -15.37 -4.55 -2.65
N LEU A 234 -14.26 -4.22 -3.31
CA LEU A 234 -14.25 -3.81 -4.72
C LEU A 234 -13.97 -5.00 -5.66
N VAL A 235 -15.01 -5.51 -6.30
CA VAL A 235 -14.91 -6.63 -7.24
C VAL A 235 -14.50 -6.11 -8.62
N ASP A 236 -13.26 -6.42 -9.01
CA ASP A 236 -12.70 -6.02 -10.31
C ASP A 236 -13.22 -6.88 -11.48
N ILE A 237 -14.19 -6.34 -12.21
CA ILE A 237 -14.71 -6.89 -13.47
C ILE A 237 -14.00 -6.29 -14.69
N PHE A 238 -13.45 -5.07 -14.58
CA PHE A 238 -12.67 -4.44 -15.64
C PHE A 238 -11.39 -5.23 -15.97
N GLY A 239 -10.60 -5.60 -14.96
CA GLY A 239 -9.43 -6.45 -15.16
C GLY A 239 -9.77 -7.89 -15.55
N LEU A 240 -10.97 -8.40 -15.22
CA LEU A 240 -11.49 -9.65 -15.80
C LEU A 240 -11.76 -9.50 -17.31
N ASN A 241 -12.37 -8.39 -17.75
CA ASN A 241 -12.52 -8.09 -19.17
C ASN A 241 -11.15 -8.02 -19.87
N ASP A 242 -10.19 -7.26 -19.32
CA ASP A 242 -8.89 -7.09 -19.95
C ASP A 242 -8.09 -8.40 -20.02
N ALA A 243 -8.16 -9.25 -18.99
CA ALA A 243 -7.57 -10.59 -19.02
C ALA A 243 -8.21 -11.49 -20.11
N VAL A 244 -9.54 -11.40 -20.28
CA VAL A 244 -10.29 -12.11 -21.34
C VAL A 244 -9.99 -11.57 -22.74
N GLN A 245 -9.77 -10.25 -22.89
CA GLN A 245 -9.35 -9.64 -24.15
C GLN A 245 -7.93 -10.03 -24.56
N ALA A 246 -7.01 -10.10 -23.58
CA ALA A 246 -5.61 -10.43 -23.82
C ALA A 246 -5.37 -11.91 -24.14
N ASN A 247 -6.07 -12.84 -23.48
CA ASN A 247 -5.85 -14.29 -23.62
C ASN A 247 -7.18 -15.08 -23.71
N PRO A 248 -8.04 -14.85 -24.71
CA PRO A 248 -9.40 -15.41 -24.77
C PRO A 248 -9.46 -16.94 -24.72
N GLU A 249 -8.45 -17.62 -25.28
CA GLU A 249 -8.37 -19.08 -25.30
C GLU A 249 -8.30 -19.73 -23.91
N ASP A 250 -7.64 -19.09 -22.92
CA ASP A 250 -7.55 -19.59 -21.55
C ASP A 250 -8.93 -19.64 -20.86
N TYR A 251 -9.85 -18.76 -21.30
CA TYR A 251 -11.22 -18.66 -20.81
C TYR A 251 -12.24 -19.48 -21.62
N ASN A 252 -11.77 -20.15 -22.69
CA ASN A 252 -12.54 -20.87 -23.73
C ASN A 252 -13.30 -19.97 -24.73
N PHE A 253 -12.91 -18.71 -24.93
CA PHE A 253 -13.56 -17.86 -25.93
C PHE A 253 -12.85 -17.91 -27.30
N THR A 254 -13.64 -17.87 -28.38
CA THR A 254 -13.15 -17.60 -29.74
C THR A 254 -13.87 -16.41 -30.38
N ASN A 255 -14.82 -15.76 -29.68
CA ASN A 255 -15.52 -14.59 -30.17
C ASN A 255 -15.82 -13.60 -29.03
N LEU A 256 -15.10 -12.48 -29.04
CA LEU A 256 -15.25 -11.39 -28.07
C LEU A 256 -16.08 -10.20 -28.59
N THR A 257 -16.38 -10.14 -29.89
CA THR A 257 -16.83 -8.89 -30.54
C THR A 257 -18.16 -8.99 -31.26
N GLN A 258 -18.77 -10.18 -31.35
CA GLN A 258 -20.04 -10.39 -32.05
C GLN A 258 -21.09 -11.08 -31.16
N PRO A 259 -22.35 -10.63 -31.19
CA PRO A 259 -23.40 -11.14 -30.30
C PRO A 259 -23.91 -12.52 -30.73
N LEU A 260 -23.84 -13.50 -29.82
CA LEU A 260 -24.27 -14.89 -30.04
C LEU A 260 -25.74 -15.01 -30.48
N ILE A 261 -26.64 -14.12 -30.04
CA ILE A 261 -28.06 -14.11 -30.43
C ILE A 261 -28.28 -13.92 -31.95
N ASN A 262 -27.28 -13.36 -32.65
CA ASN A 262 -27.28 -13.17 -34.10
C ASN A 262 -26.51 -14.26 -34.86
N ALA A 263 -25.89 -15.22 -34.17
CA ALA A 263 -25.08 -16.27 -34.80
C ALA A 263 -25.95 -17.20 -35.68
N THR A 264 -25.36 -17.75 -36.75
CA THR A 264 -26.06 -18.67 -37.66
C THR A 264 -25.20 -19.88 -37.98
N GLY A 265 -25.81 -21.07 -37.90
CA GLY A 265 -25.13 -22.36 -38.04
C GLY A 265 -25.24 -23.19 -36.78
N ASP A 266 -24.31 -24.14 -36.64
CA ASP A 266 -24.11 -24.96 -35.45
C ASP A 266 -22.86 -24.39 -34.76
N VAL A 267 -23.06 -23.57 -33.72
CA VAL A 267 -22.00 -22.84 -33.01
C VAL A 267 -22.01 -23.22 -31.53
N ASN A 268 -20.84 -23.23 -30.89
CA ASN A 268 -20.74 -23.45 -29.46
C ASN A 268 -21.11 -22.14 -28.72
N PRO A 269 -22.16 -22.12 -27.86
CA PRO A 269 -22.51 -20.93 -27.09
C PRO A 269 -21.43 -20.55 -26.07
N ASP A 270 -20.62 -21.51 -25.62
CA ASP A 270 -19.60 -21.31 -24.59
C ASP A 270 -18.26 -20.79 -25.16
N GLU A 271 -18.20 -20.53 -26.48
CA GLU A 271 -17.08 -19.88 -27.18
C GLU A 271 -17.31 -18.38 -27.43
N TYR A 272 -18.47 -17.84 -27.03
CA TYR A 272 -18.86 -16.44 -27.21
C TYR A 272 -18.89 -15.68 -25.88
N ALA A 273 -18.23 -14.52 -25.79
CA ALA A 273 -18.26 -13.66 -24.61
C ALA A 273 -19.59 -12.90 -24.45
N PHE A 274 -20.23 -12.50 -25.55
CA PHE A 274 -21.46 -11.69 -25.54
C PHE A 274 -22.68 -12.45 -26.07
N TRP A 275 -23.81 -12.33 -25.36
CA TRP A 275 -25.10 -12.84 -25.80
C TRP A 275 -25.74 -11.89 -26.81
N ASP A 276 -25.89 -10.62 -26.44
CA ASP A 276 -26.42 -9.56 -27.31
C ASP A 276 -25.42 -8.40 -27.47
N ARG A 277 -25.87 -7.22 -27.90
CA ARG A 277 -24.99 -6.08 -28.19
C ARG A 277 -24.35 -5.50 -26.93
N VAL A 278 -24.85 -5.79 -25.73
CA VAL A 278 -24.31 -5.26 -24.45
C VAL A 278 -24.16 -6.33 -23.37
N HIS A 279 -25.03 -7.35 -23.34
CA HIS A 279 -25.03 -8.32 -22.25
C HIS A 279 -24.08 -9.50 -22.50
N PRO A 280 -23.33 -9.95 -21.47
CA PRO A 280 -22.44 -11.10 -21.56
C PRO A 280 -23.22 -12.41 -21.73
N SER A 281 -22.54 -13.44 -22.24
CA SER A 281 -23.05 -14.80 -22.28
C SER A 281 -23.04 -15.43 -20.88
N THR A 282 -23.79 -16.52 -20.71
CA THR A 282 -23.81 -17.25 -19.44
C THR A 282 -22.44 -17.85 -19.08
N ARG A 283 -21.57 -18.11 -20.07
CA ARG A 283 -20.17 -18.53 -19.85
C ARG A 283 -19.33 -17.38 -19.26
N LEU A 284 -19.49 -16.16 -19.75
CA LEU A 284 -18.81 -15.00 -19.13
C LEU A 284 -19.42 -14.67 -17.75
N HIS A 285 -20.73 -14.87 -17.55
CA HIS A 285 -21.33 -14.80 -16.20
C HIS A 285 -20.79 -15.84 -15.20
N GLN A 286 -20.32 -17.02 -15.63
CA GLN A 286 -19.62 -17.95 -14.75
C GLN A 286 -18.29 -17.36 -14.27
N LEU A 287 -17.48 -16.83 -15.19
CA LEU A 287 -16.20 -16.17 -14.87
C LEU A 287 -16.39 -14.95 -13.96
N VAL A 288 -17.46 -14.18 -14.16
CA VAL A 288 -17.86 -13.10 -13.24
C VAL A 288 -18.21 -13.67 -11.87
N SER A 289 -19.00 -14.75 -11.79
CA SER A 289 -19.29 -15.43 -10.51
C SER A 289 -18.06 -16.01 -9.82
N GLU A 290 -17.07 -16.49 -10.58
CA GLU A 290 -15.78 -16.96 -10.07
C GLU A 290 -15.02 -15.76 -9.48
N ARG A 291 -14.93 -14.63 -10.19
CA ARG A 291 -14.32 -13.38 -9.70
C ARG A 291 -14.98 -12.84 -8.42
N PHE A 292 -16.31 -12.82 -8.33
CA PHE A 292 -17.03 -12.44 -7.10
C PHE A 292 -16.69 -13.39 -5.93
N ALA A 293 -16.60 -14.71 -6.18
CA ALA A 293 -16.24 -15.68 -5.14
C ALA A 293 -14.78 -15.53 -4.70
N ASP A 294 -13.86 -15.31 -5.63
CA ASP A 294 -12.43 -15.12 -5.35
C ASP A 294 -12.20 -13.87 -4.47
N THR A 295 -12.86 -12.74 -4.76
CA THR A 295 -12.79 -11.53 -3.90
C THR A 295 -13.21 -11.86 -2.46
N LEU A 296 -14.39 -12.46 -2.27
CA LEU A 296 -14.93 -12.79 -0.94
C LEU A 296 -14.05 -13.79 -0.14
N ILE A 297 -13.31 -14.66 -0.83
CA ILE A 297 -12.37 -15.60 -0.19
C ILE A 297 -11.05 -14.90 0.16
N ASN A 298 -10.50 -14.08 -0.75
CA ASN A 298 -9.22 -13.40 -0.58
C ASN A 298 -9.28 -12.33 0.52
N GLU A 299 -10.41 -11.64 0.66
CA GLU A 299 -10.67 -10.66 1.72
C GLU A 299 -11.14 -11.32 3.04
N GLY A 300 -11.29 -12.65 3.07
CA GLY A 300 -11.62 -13.43 4.28
C GLY A 300 -13.09 -13.41 4.69
N ILE A 301 -13.93 -12.63 4.01
CA ILE A 301 -15.37 -12.43 4.22
C ILE A 301 -16.12 -13.77 4.24
N ILE A 302 -15.77 -14.70 3.33
CA ILE A 302 -16.16 -16.11 3.44
C ILE A 302 -14.94 -17.00 3.68
N ALA A 303 -15.08 -17.94 4.62
CA ALA A 303 -13.98 -18.81 5.01
C ALA A 303 -13.45 -19.67 3.85
N ASP A 304 -12.15 -19.57 3.57
CA ASP A 304 -11.42 -20.50 2.71
C ASP A 304 -11.64 -21.96 3.16
N ARG A 305 -11.75 -22.86 2.18
CA ARG A 305 -12.07 -24.26 2.38
C ARG A 305 -10.84 -25.10 2.76
N ILE A 306 -9.62 -24.76 2.34
CA ILE A 306 -8.41 -25.52 2.74
C ILE A 306 -7.17 -24.64 2.82
N LYS A 307 -6.58 -24.55 4.02
CA LYS A 307 -5.22 -24.04 4.20
C LYS A 307 -4.18 -25.11 3.84
N TYR A 308 -3.34 -24.82 2.85
CA TYR A 308 -2.26 -25.69 2.41
C TYR A 308 -0.96 -25.34 3.14
N SER A 309 -0.29 -26.32 3.75
CA SER A 309 1.08 -26.14 4.26
C SER A 309 2.00 -27.23 3.73
N ALA A 310 3.31 -27.10 3.96
CA ALA A 310 4.29 -28.09 3.51
C ALA A 310 5.42 -28.30 4.53
N THR A 311 5.90 -29.54 4.58
CA THR A 311 6.92 -30.07 5.51
C THR A 311 7.81 -31.06 4.76
N LEU A 312 8.83 -31.63 5.39
CA LEU A 312 9.49 -32.82 4.85
C LEU A 312 8.67 -34.09 5.17
N ALA A 313 9.01 -35.19 4.49
CA ALA A 313 8.33 -36.48 4.61
C ALA A 313 8.21 -36.95 6.08
N ASP A 314 9.26 -36.76 6.88
CA ASP A 314 9.30 -37.10 8.32
C ASP A 314 8.49 -36.13 9.20
N GLY A 315 8.25 -34.90 8.73
CA GLY A 315 7.49 -33.85 9.42
C GLY A 315 8.32 -32.68 9.96
N SER A 316 9.61 -32.55 9.61
CA SER A 316 10.30 -31.27 9.84
C SER A 316 9.75 -30.16 8.95
N SER A 317 10.09 -28.90 9.25
CA SER A 317 9.95 -27.80 8.29
C SER A 317 10.71 -28.09 6.99
N LEU A 318 10.29 -27.43 5.90
CA LEU A 318 11.11 -27.33 4.69
C LEU A 318 12.44 -26.62 5.02
N PRO A 319 13.55 -26.90 4.31
CA PRO A 319 14.76 -26.11 4.44
C PRO A 319 14.54 -24.71 3.84
N ASP A 320 15.15 -23.68 4.42
CA ASP A 320 14.80 -22.26 4.21
C ASP A 320 14.93 -21.77 2.75
N TRP A 321 15.74 -22.48 1.95
CA TRP A 321 15.90 -22.23 0.52
C TRP A 321 14.70 -22.68 -0.33
N LEU A 322 13.82 -23.53 0.20
CA LEU A 322 12.63 -24.06 -0.45
C LEU A 322 11.39 -23.61 0.32
N LYS A 323 10.86 -22.44 -0.06
CA LYS A 323 9.60 -21.93 0.49
C LYS A 323 8.42 -22.59 -0.21
N PHE A 324 7.27 -22.59 0.44
CA PHE A 324 5.97 -22.92 -0.15
C PHE A 324 5.02 -21.77 0.18
N ASN A 325 4.52 -21.07 -0.84
CA ASN A 325 3.48 -20.08 -0.68
C ASN A 325 2.12 -20.79 -0.67
N GLU A 326 1.38 -20.68 0.43
CA GLU A 326 0.15 -21.44 0.67
C GLU A 326 -1.02 -21.01 -0.22
N ILE A 327 -1.21 -19.70 -0.40
CA ILE A 327 -2.28 -19.11 -1.22
C ILE A 327 -2.18 -19.56 -2.69
N THR A 328 -1.00 -19.40 -3.30
CA THR A 328 -0.72 -19.83 -4.68
C THR A 328 -0.31 -21.31 -4.79
N ARG A 329 -0.26 -22.03 -3.66
CA ARG A 329 0.22 -23.42 -3.49
C ARG A 329 1.50 -23.74 -4.27
N THR A 330 2.45 -22.81 -4.25
CA THR A 330 3.64 -22.85 -5.10
C THR A 330 4.91 -22.93 -4.26
N PHE A 331 5.67 -24.00 -4.46
CA PHE A 331 7.05 -24.13 -4.02
C PHE A 331 7.96 -23.20 -4.83
N THR A 332 8.88 -22.50 -4.16
CA THR A 332 9.90 -21.64 -4.78
C THR A 332 11.22 -21.68 -4.02
N GLY A 333 12.31 -21.38 -4.74
CA GLY A 333 13.55 -20.88 -4.12
C GLY A 333 14.83 -21.54 -4.64
N THR A 334 15.96 -21.20 -4.01
CA THR A 334 17.31 -21.36 -4.59
C THR A 334 18.21 -22.08 -3.59
N PRO A 335 18.48 -23.38 -3.75
CA PRO A 335 19.34 -24.11 -2.81
C PRO A 335 20.78 -23.62 -2.79
N THR A 336 21.56 -24.03 -1.77
CA THR A 336 22.92 -23.53 -1.52
C THR A 336 23.95 -24.67 -1.33
N GLY A 337 25.09 -24.33 -0.68
CA GLY A 337 26.29 -25.13 -0.36
C GLY A 337 26.04 -26.61 -0.15
N GLU A 338 25.16 -26.87 0.80
CA GLU A 338 25.25 -28.07 1.64
C GLU A 338 24.03 -28.97 1.46
N ASN A 339 23.05 -28.48 0.69
CA ASN A 339 21.80 -29.16 0.40
C ASN A 339 21.95 -30.30 -0.64
N VAL A 340 23.17 -30.61 -1.09
CA VAL A 340 23.48 -31.55 -2.20
C VAL A 340 23.01 -32.97 -1.90
N GLY A 341 21.85 -33.35 -2.42
CA GLY A 341 21.28 -34.69 -2.23
C GLY A 341 19.82 -34.73 -2.61
N GLN A 342 19.12 -35.75 -2.09
CA GLN A 342 17.67 -35.90 -2.21
C GLN A 342 16.95 -35.29 -1.00
N LEU A 343 15.78 -34.70 -1.24
CA LEU A 343 14.87 -34.14 -0.24
C LEU A 343 13.45 -34.62 -0.53
N ASP A 344 12.78 -35.27 0.43
CA ASP A 344 11.40 -35.73 0.27
C ASP A 344 10.44 -34.79 1.01
N VAL A 345 9.45 -34.25 0.30
CA VAL A 345 8.60 -33.11 0.68
C VAL A 345 7.14 -33.55 0.76
N LYS A 346 6.47 -33.16 1.85
CA LYS A 346 5.09 -33.52 2.20
C LYS A 346 4.19 -32.28 2.17
N VAL A 347 3.16 -32.29 1.34
CA VAL A 347 2.09 -31.28 1.35
C VAL A 347 1.02 -31.72 2.34
N ILE A 348 0.44 -30.76 3.06
CA ILE A 348 -0.60 -30.93 4.08
C ILE A 348 -1.76 -30.00 3.71
N ALA A 349 -2.94 -30.55 3.45
CA ALA A 349 -4.19 -29.82 3.37
C ALA A 349 -4.88 -29.82 4.74
N THR A 350 -5.30 -28.66 5.22
CA THR A 350 -5.87 -28.44 6.56
C THR A 350 -7.23 -27.77 6.43
N ASP A 351 -8.27 -28.31 7.08
CA ASP A 351 -9.55 -27.61 7.22
C ASP A 351 -9.48 -26.50 8.28
N LYS A 352 -10.54 -25.69 8.38
CA LYS A 352 -10.64 -24.60 9.35
C LYS A 352 -10.61 -25.04 10.82
N GLU A 353 -10.91 -26.31 11.12
CA GLU A 353 -10.89 -26.88 12.48
C GLU A 353 -9.56 -27.61 12.79
N GLY A 354 -8.58 -27.57 11.87
CA GLY A 354 -7.25 -28.15 12.04
C GLY A 354 -7.10 -29.64 11.71
N LEU A 355 -8.10 -30.30 11.11
CA LEU A 355 -7.92 -31.68 10.63
C LEU A 355 -7.22 -31.69 9.25
N THR A 356 -6.49 -32.76 8.94
CA THR A 356 -5.56 -32.77 7.81
C THR A 356 -5.63 -34.01 6.91
N ALA A 357 -5.24 -33.82 5.65
CA ALA A 357 -4.78 -34.87 4.74
C ALA A 357 -3.43 -34.49 4.11
N THR A 358 -2.65 -35.48 3.67
CA THR A 358 -1.26 -35.28 3.25
C THR A 358 -0.85 -36.17 2.08
N ASP A 359 0.10 -35.72 1.25
CA ASP A 359 0.83 -36.56 0.28
C ASP A 359 2.29 -36.09 0.08
N ILE A 360 3.15 -36.89 -0.55
CA ILE A 360 4.63 -36.73 -0.57
C ILE A 360 5.22 -36.84 -1.99
N PHE A 361 6.25 -36.03 -2.31
CA PHE A 361 7.07 -36.09 -3.53
C PHE A 361 8.58 -35.87 -3.24
N SER A 362 9.48 -36.24 -4.16
CA SER A 362 10.95 -36.11 -4.02
C SER A 362 11.60 -34.96 -4.84
N LEU A 363 12.77 -34.45 -4.41
CA LEU A 363 13.54 -33.32 -5.00
C LEU A 363 15.09 -33.51 -4.89
N GLN A 364 15.95 -32.84 -5.70
CA GLN A 364 17.43 -33.10 -5.84
C GLN A 364 18.32 -31.79 -6.09
N ILE A 365 19.55 -31.57 -5.52
CA ILE A 365 20.23 -30.21 -5.26
C ILE A 365 21.84 -30.05 -5.34
N GLN A 366 22.57 -28.85 -5.23
CA GLN A 366 24.04 -28.59 -5.64
C GLN A 366 25.22 -27.64 -4.97
N GLY A 367 25.18 -26.42 -4.33
CA GLY A 367 26.30 -25.66 -3.62
C GLY A 367 26.82 -24.12 -3.79
N ILE A 368 26.68 -23.09 -2.85
CA ILE A 368 27.56 -21.85 -2.40
C ILE A 368 27.11 -21.06 -1.06
N ASN A 369 27.47 -19.74 -0.80
CA ASN A 369 27.66 -18.91 0.49
C ASN A 369 27.05 -17.41 0.60
N ILE A 370 27.54 -16.46 1.50
CA ILE A 370 26.83 -15.25 2.14
C ILE A 370 27.65 -13.90 2.47
N SER A 371 27.05 -12.77 3.00
CA SER A 371 27.66 -11.40 3.35
C SER A 371 26.85 -10.38 4.27
N THR A 372 26.61 -9.06 3.95
CA THR A 372 25.57 -8.17 4.58
C THR A 372 24.83 -7.28 3.57
N SER A 373 23.56 -6.92 3.81
CA SER A 373 22.73 -6.09 2.91
C SER A 373 21.41 -5.57 3.52
N GLU A 374 20.93 -4.42 3.02
CA GLU A 374 19.55 -3.92 3.17
C GLU A 374 18.57 -4.68 2.26
N GLY A 375 17.28 -4.72 2.63
CA GLY A 375 16.19 -5.20 1.78
C GLY A 375 14.94 -4.34 1.97
N ASN A 376 14.58 -3.54 0.96
CA ASN A 376 13.43 -2.63 1.03
C ASN A 376 12.10 -3.37 0.78
N GLY A 377 11.06 -3.08 1.55
CA GLY A 377 9.71 -3.62 1.29
C GLY A 377 8.69 -3.39 2.41
N GLY A 378 7.55 -2.80 2.05
CA GLY A 378 6.40 -2.57 2.94
C GLY A 378 6.44 -1.21 3.63
N ILE A 379 5.30 -0.51 3.64
CA ILE A 379 5.17 0.86 4.19
C ILE A 379 5.40 0.84 5.72
N ASN A 380 4.84 -0.15 6.42
CA ASN A 380 4.73 -0.13 7.89
C ASN A 380 5.86 -0.87 8.66
N THR A 381 6.93 -1.34 8.01
CA THR A 381 8.08 -1.99 8.68
C THR A 381 9.39 -1.86 7.90
N LYS A 382 10.50 -1.51 8.56
CA LYS A 382 11.86 -1.63 8.00
C LYS A 382 12.64 -2.77 8.68
N ALA A 383 13.30 -3.62 7.89
CA ALA A 383 13.99 -4.82 8.36
C ALA A 383 15.46 -4.88 7.93
N PHE A 384 16.37 -5.16 8.87
CA PHE A 384 17.82 -5.17 8.65
C PHE A 384 18.42 -6.54 8.92
N THR A 385 19.22 -7.08 7.98
CA THR A 385 19.84 -8.41 8.14
C THR A 385 21.36 -8.34 8.24
N VAL A 386 21.87 -8.74 9.41
CA VAL A 386 23.31 -8.98 9.66
C VAL A 386 23.64 -10.40 9.18
N PHE A 387 24.81 -10.66 8.59
CA PHE A 387 25.30 -12.02 8.30
C PHE A 387 26.82 -12.17 8.53
N LEU A 388 27.26 -13.41 8.78
CA LEU A 388 28.65 -13.89 8.85
C LEU A 388 29.02 -14.68 7.58
N ASP A 389 30.28 -14.68 7.15
CA ASP A 389 30.74 -15.33 5.91
C ASP A 389 30.91 -16.86 6.03
N GLU A 390 31.31 -17.34 7.22
CA GLU A 390 31.26 -18.75 7.62
C GLU A 390 30.67 -18.94 9.03
N ALA A 391 30.31 -20.20 9.35
CA ALA A 391 29.70 -20.61 10.61
C ALA A 391 30.63 -20.46 11.83
N SER A 392 30.23 -19.66 12.84
CA SER A 392 30.93 -19.59 14.13
C SER A 392 30.88 -20.92 14.88
N THR A 393 31.97 -21.32 15.54
CA THR A 393 32.00 -22.53 16.39
C THR A 393 31.54 -22.30 17.83
N GLU A 394 31.32 -21.05 18.24
CA GLU A 394 30.82 -20.65 19.56
C GLU A 394 29.69 -19.60 19.41
N SER A 395 28.88 -19.39 20.44
CA SER A 395 27.74 -18.47 20.39
C SER A 395 28.21 -17.02 20.38
N VAL A 396 27.81 -16.24 19.37
CA VAL A 396 28.15 -14.82 19.23
C VAL A 396 26.95 -13.97 19.62
N THR A 397 27.10 -13.12 20.63
CA THR A 397 26.04 -12.17 21.04
C THR A 397 26.38 -10.79 20.52
N VAL A 398 25.40 -10.11 19.92
CA VAL A 398 25.46 -8.73 19.40
C VAL A 398 24.24 -7.98 19.92
N ASN A 399 24.40 -6.92 20.70
CA ASN A 399 23.26 -6.11 21.15
C ASN A 399 22.98 -5.00 20.13
N TYR A 400 21.74 -4.52 20.07
CA TYR A 400 21.31 -3.48 19.15
C TYR A 400 20.31 -2.51 19.80
N GLN A 401 20.34 -1.26 19.37
CA GLN A 401 19.51 -0.19 19.89
C GLN A 401 19.19 0.84 18.80
N THR A 402 17.95 1.32 18.71
CA THR A 402 17.62 2.56 17.98
C THR A 402 17.85 3.79 18.85
N ILE A 403 18.49 4.84 18.34
CA ILE A 403 18.88 6.05 19.11
C ILE A 403 18.59 7.34 18.31
N PRO A 404 17.66 8.17 18.80
CA PRO A 404 18.02 9.54 19.17
C PRO A 404 18.55 9.65 20.62
N ILE A 405 19.34 10.68 20.92
CA ILE A 405 20.03 10.88 22.22
C ILE A 405 19.06 11.56 23.21
N THR A 406 18.95 11.23 24.50
CA THR A 406 19.90 10.57 25.43
C THR A 406 19.17 9.72 26.51
N ALA A 407 19.80 8.66 27.03
CA ALA A 407 19.22 7.72 28.02
C ALA A 407 19.28 8.25 29.49
N THR A 408 18.76 7.61 30.55
CA THR A 408 18.61 6.17 30.91
C THR A 408 17.85 6.04 32.25
N PRO A 409 17.48 4.83 32.75
CA PRO A 409 16.67 3.71 32.20
C PRO A 409 15.32 3.64 32.99
N VAL A 410 14.47 2.61 33.11
CA VAL A 410 14.47 1.14 32.82
C VAL A 410 13.00 0.70 32.59
N SER A 411 12.76 -0.51 32.06
CA SER A 411 11.50 -1.27 32.27
C SER A 411 11.79 -2.75 32.57
N ASP A 412 10.85 -3.43 33.25
CA ASP A 412 10.99 -4.80 33.77
C ASP A 412 9.79 -5.65 33.35
N THR A 413 10.02 -6.77 32.66
CA THR A 413 8.98 -7.56 31.97
C THR A 413 8.28 -8.58 32.88
N THR A 414 8.42 -8.46 34.19
CA THR A 414 7.80 -9.33 35.21
C THR A 414 6.42 -8.85 35.68
N LYS A 415 6.05 -7.60 35.34
CA LYS A 415 4.93 -6.85 35.94
C LYS A 415 3.76 -6.61 34.98
N GLU A 416 2.56 -6.74 35.53
CA GLU A 416 1.27 -6.47 34.87
C GLU A 416 0.51 -5.38 35.63
N VAL A 417 -0.32 -4.56 34.95
CA VAL A 417 -0.95 -3.36 35.54
C VAL A 417 -2.48 -3.47 35.48
N PHE A 418 -3.14 -2.94 36.51
CA PHE A 418 -4.59 -3.05 36.70
C PHE A 418 -5.18 -1.72 37.18
N GLU A 419 -6.41 -1.43 36.77
CA GLU A 419 -7.16 -0.24 37.17
C GLU A 419 -8.55 -0.59 37.74
N ALA A 420 -9.18 0.33 38.46
CA ALA A 420 -10.58 0.26 38.86
C ALA A 420 -11.16 1.64 39.21
N ILE A 421 -12.24 2.07 38.54
CA ILE A 421 -12.99 3.27 38.93
C ILE A 421 -13.91 2.91 40.12
N LEU A 422 -13.79 3.64 41.23
CA LEU A 422 -14.51 3.38 42.49
C LEU A 422 -15.77 4.26 42.58
N GLU A 423 -16.94 3.65 42.42
CA GLU A 423 -18.24 4.35 42.46
C GLU A 423 -19.27 3.66 43.37
N GLY A 424 -20.21 4.43 43.91
CA GLY A 424 -21.40 3.86 44.57
C GLY A 424 -22.38 3.21 43.59
N SER A 425 -22.37 3.63 42.32
CA SER A 425 -23.18 3.06 41.22
C SER A 425 -22.98 1.54 41.08
N GLN A 426 -21.74 1.07 41.28
CA GLN A 426 -21.29 -0.31 41.08
C GLN A 426 -21.56 -1.23 42.27
N GLN A 427 -22.06 -0.69 43.40
CA GLN A 427 -22.45 -1.49 44.57
C GLN A 427 -23.63 -2.42 44.26
N VAL A 428 -23.78 -3.49 45.06
CA VAL A 428 -24.81 -4.52 44.85
C VAL A 428 -25.65 -4.69 46.12
N PRO A 429 -26.76 -3.94 46.30
CA PRO A 429 -27.35 -2.95 45.37
C PRO A 429 -26.64 -1.58 45.40
N GLY A 430 -26.81 -0.81 44.32
CA GLY A 430 -26.15 0.49 44.11
C GLY A 430 -26.44 1.52 45.20
N VAL A 431 -25.41 2.26 45.59
CA VAL A 431 -25.43 3.32 46.61
C VAL A 431 -25.32 4.68 45.93
N THR A 432 -26.14 5.64 46.36
CA THR A 432 -26.02 7.04 45.93
C THR A 432 -25.18 7.82 46.95
N THR A 433 -23.93 8.09 46.60
CA THR A 433 -22.99 8.92 47.38
C THR A 433 -22.42 10.04 46.51
N THR A 434 -21.80 11.04 47.15
CA THR A 434 -20.96 12.05 46.48
C THR A 434 -19.47 11.71 46.55
N ALA A 435 -19.10 10.64 47.25
CA ALA A 435 -17.74 10.12 47.23
C ALA A 435 -17.42 9.48 45.86
N THR A 436 -16.16 9.54 45.47
CA THR A 436 -15.62 8.92 44.26
C THR A 436 -14.18 8.48 44.50
N GLY A 437 -13.67 7.58 43.66
CA GLY A 437 -12.25 7.32 43.63
C GLY A 437 -11.81 6.58 42.37
N VAL A 438 -10.50 6.35 42.29
CA VAL A 438 -9.86 5.43 41.36
C VAL A 438 -8.91 4.54 42.15
N ALA A 439 -8.57 3.38 41.60
CA ALA A 439 -7.53 2.53 42.11
C ALA A 439 -6.67 2.04 40.95
N SER A 440 -5.37 1.94 41.16
CA SER A 440 -4.46 1.20 40.28
C SER A 440 -3.68 0.17 41.09
N ALA A 441 -3.15 -0.85 40.41
CA ALA A 441 -2.33 -1.89 41.01
C ALA A 441 -1.34 -2.48 40.00
N GLU A 442 -0.29 -3.12 40.53
CA GLU A 442 0.78 -3.78 39.79
C GLU A 442 0.99 -5.20 40.35
N LEU A 443 0.87 -6.21 39.49
CA LEU A 443 1.17 -7.62 39.80
C LEU A 443 2.58 -7.96 39.31
N ASP A 444 3.52 -8.11 40.23
CA ASP A 444 4.84 -8.69 39.92
C ASP A 444 4.74 -10.21 39.99
N THR A 445 4.91 -10.87 38.85
CA THR A 445 4.74 -12.32 38.70
C THR A 445 5.97 -13.14 39.05
N GLU A 446 7.15 -12.52 39.24
CA GLU A 446 8.34 -13.19 39.81
C GLU A 446 8.41 -12.99 41.34
N ALA A 447 8.07 -11.80 41.84
CA ALA A 447 8.03 -11.49 43.27
C ALA A 447 6.79 -12.06 43.99
N ALA A 448 5.71 -12.34 43.25
CA ALA A 448 4.40 -12.77 43.77
C ALA A 448 3.76 -11.74 44.73
N THR A 449 3.69 -10.49 44.26
CA THR A 449 3.15 -9.34 45.01
C THR A 449 2.18 -8.54 44.16
N PHE A 450 1.02 -8.17 44.72
CA PHE A 450 0.04 -7.28 44.11
C PHE A 450 0.06 -5.92 44.84
N THR A 451 0.90 -5.00 44.35
CA THR A 451 1.04 -3.64 44.90
C THR A 451 -0.16 -2.81 44.48
N TYR A 452 -0.84 -2.14 45.41
CA TYR A 452 -2.07 -1.38 45.10
C TYR A 452 -2.02 0.07 45.57
N ARG A 453 -2.80 0.92 44.90
CA ARG A 453 -2.93 2.36 45.17
C ARG A 453 -4.37 2.83 44.95
N LEU A 454 -5.09 3.15 46.03
CA LEU A 454 -6.44 3.73 45.98
C LEU A 454 -6.37 5.24 46.20
N GLU A 455 -7.09 6.01 45.41
CA GLU A 455 -7.30 7.44 45.56
C GLU A 455 -8.79 7.75 45.72
N VAL A 456 -9.17 8.33 46.87
CA VAL A 456 -10.57 8.44 47.28
C VAL A 456 -10.86 9.86 47.75
N THR A 457 -11.97 10.45 47.27
CA THR A 457 -12.46 11.74 47.72
C THR A 457 -13.83 11.61 48.38
N GLY A 458 -14.10 12.43 49.39
CA GLY A 458 -15.41 12.47 50.07
C GLY A 458 -15.68 11.37 51.10
N LEU A 459 -14.68 10.55 51.47
CA LEU A 459 -14.73 9.62 52.62
C LEU A 459 -13.66 9.96 53.66
N ASP A 460 -13.94 9.69 54.94
CA ASP A 460 -13.05 9.97 56.07
C ASP A 460 -12.32 8.72 56.57
N PHE A 461 -11.00 8.68 56.35
CA PHE A 461 -10.14 7.60 56.82
C PHE A 461 -9.44 8.01 58.13
N ASN A 462 -9.67 7.23 59.19
CA ASN A 462 -9.21 7.46 60.57
C ASN A 462 -9.95 8.57 61.35
N ASN A 463 -11.20 8.89 60.99
CA ASN A 463 -12.09 9.80 61.74
C ASN A 463 -11.47 11.19 61.96
N GLN A 464 -10.96 11.82 60.89
CA GLN A 464 -10.28 13.12 60.92
C GLN A 464 -11.26 14.30 61.00
N THR A 465 -12.52 14.07 60.64
CA THR A 465 -13.61 15.05 60.70
C THR A 465 -14.42 14.91 61.99
N ALA A 466 -15.67 15.39 61.99
CA ALA A 466 -16.60 15.31 63.13
C ALA A 466 -18.02 14.87 62.73
N THR A 467 -18.24 14.61 61.44
CA THR A 467 -19.28 13.70 60.95
C THR A 467 -18.86 12.27 61.26
N THR A 468 -19.77 11.32 61.09
CA THR A 468 -19.46 9.88 61.19
C THR A 468 -20.08 9.08 60.05
N ASP A 469 -20.86 9.74 59.20
CA ASP A 469 -21.58 9.15 58.09
C ASP A 469 -20.63 8.75 56.94
N ASP A 470 -19.52 9.48 56.82
CA ASP A 470 -18.37 9.31 55.93
C ASP A 470 -17.19 8.52 56.55
N ASP A 471 -17.24 8.19 57.85
CA ASP A 471 -16.23 7.36 58.55
C ASP A 471 -16.08 6.00 57.86
N VAL A 472 -14.89 5.71 57.34
CA VAL A 472 -14.54 4.40 56.77
C VAL A 472 -14.30 3.37 57.89
N THR A 473 -14.89 2.20 57.72
CA THR A 473 -14.91 1.11 58.71
C THR A 473 -14.15 -0.14 58.26
N LEU A 474 -14.16 -0.44 56.95
CA LEU A 474 -13.46 -1.56 56.31
C LEU A 474 -13.11 -1.16 54.87
N ALA A 475 -12.04 -1.72 54.32
CA ALA A 475 -11.74 -1.69 52.89
C ALA A 475 -11.14 -3.05 52.49
N HIS A 476 -11.54 -3.58 51.35
CA HIS A 476 -11.24 -4.96 50.95
C HIS A 476 -10.96 -5.11 49.46
N ILE A 477 -10.29 -6.20 49.10
CA ILE A 477 -10.43 -6.84 47.78
C ILE A 477 -11.36 -8.04 47.94
N HIS A 478 -12.34 -8.14 47.04
CA HIS A 478 -13.33 -9.21 46.98
C HIS A 478 -13.26 -9.95 45.65
N ASN A 479 -13.77 -11.18 45.62
CA ASN A 479 -13.76 -12.05 44.44
C ASN A 479 -15.18 -12.40 43.97
N ALA A 480 -15.73 -11.57 43.08
CA ALA A 480 -16.86 -11.90 42.22
C ALA A 480 -16.94 -10.97 41.01
N ALA A 481 -17.43 -11.51 39.89
CA ALA A 481 -17.71 -10.76 38.67
C ALA A 481 -18.67 -9.57 38.90
N ARG A 482 -18.59 -8.57 38.01
CA ARG A 482 -19.34 -7.31 38.08
C ARG A 482 -20.85 -7.55 38.24
N GLY A 483 -21.44 -6.91 39.26
CA GLY A 483 -22.85 -7.08 39.62
C GLY A 483 -23.16 -8.19 40.63
N ALA A 484 -22.14 -8.90 41.15
CA ALA A 484 -22.27 -9.83 42.26
C ALA A 484 -21.43 -9.43 43.48
N ASN A 485 -21.78 -9.96 44.66
CA ASN A 485 -21.01 -9.82 45.89
C ASN A 485 -20.21 -11.10 46.16
N GLY A 486 -18.90 -10.97 46.36
CA GLY A 486 -17.97 -12.08 46.63
C GLY A 486 -17.57 -12.22 48.11
N PRO A 487 -16.83 -13.29 48.47
CA PRO A 487 -16.01 -13.31 49.68
C PRO A 487 -15.03 -12.12 49.71
N VAL A 488 -14.49 -11.84 50.90
CA VAL A 488 -13.30 -10.99 51.08
C VAL A 488 -12.09 -11.90 50.99
N ASP A 489 -11.19 -11.59 50.05
CA ASP A 489 -9.96 -12.34 49.85
C ASP A 489 -8.74 -11.53 50.40
N PHE A 490 -8.86 -10.20 50.50
CA PHE A 490 -7.87 -9.33 51.17
C PHE A 490 -8.50 -8.17 51.97
N ASP A 491 -7.88 -7.75 53.07
CA ASP A 491 -8.30 -6.62 53.94
C ASP A 491 -7.25 -5.49 53.95
N ILE A 492 -7.54 -4.45 53.17
CA ILE A 492 -6.72 -3.26 52.94
C ILE A 492 -6.52 -2.42 54.21
N LEU A 493 -7.33 -2.61 55.26
CA LEU A 493 -7.12 -1.97 56.55
C LEU A 493 -6.41 -2.88 57.57
N ALA A 494 -6.22 -4.17 57.26
CA ALA A 494 -5.41 -5.10 58.05
C ALA A 494 -3.92 -5.05 57.66
N ASP A 495 -3.60 -5.05 56.35
CA ASP A 495 -2.26 -4.93 55.71
C ASP A 495 -1.22 -4.16 56.57
N ASP A 496 -0.04 -4.72 56.86
CA ASP A 496 0.96 -4.04 57.69
C ASP A 496 2.04 -3.21 56.96
N ASP A 497 2.08 -3.24 55.62
CA ASP A 497 2.84 -2.32 54.77
C ASP A 497 2.04 -1.04 54.41
N LYS A 498 0.72 -1.05 54.58
CA LYS A 498 -0.18 0.05 54.12
C LYS A 498 0.21 1.44 54.63
N GLN A 499 0.15 2.41 53.73
CA GLN A 499 0.30 3.84 54.03
C GLN A 499 -1.00 4.57 53.68
N ILE A 500 -1.38 5.55 54.51
CA ILE A 500 -2.54 6.42 54.26
C ILE A 500 -2.10 7.88 54.40
N THR A 501 -2.24 8.63 53.30
CA THR A 501 -1.89 10.05 53.20
C THR A 501 -3.13 10.86 52.79
N VAL A 502 -3.31 12.07 53.32
CA VAL A 502 -4.45 12.93 52.99
C VAL A 502 -3.97 14.31 52.55
N GLU A 503 -4.28 14.68 51.31
CA GLU A 503 -3.86 15.94 50.69
C GLU A 503 -5.05 16.58 49.96
N ASN A 504 -5.28 17.87 50.18
CA ASN A 504 -6.31 18.68 49.49
C ASN A 504 -7.76 18.12 49.48
N GLY A 505 -8.11 17.21 50.41
CA GLY A 505 -9.43 16.55 50.46
C GLY A 505 -9.51 15.21 49.74
N LYS A 506 -8.38 14.72 49.24
CA LYS A 506 -8.16 13.40 48.63
C LYS A 506 -7.36 12.54 49.60
N THR A 507 -7.86 11.33 49.88
CA THR A 507 -7.10 10.30 50.61
C THR A 507 -6.43 9.38 49.60
N ILE A 508 -5.14 9.11 49.81
CA ILE A 508 -4.35 8.15 49.04
C ILE A 508 -3.99 7.01 49.99
N ILE A 509 -4.28 5.79 49.58
CA ILE A 509 -3.91 4.55 50.27
C ILE A 509 -2.97 3.78 49.34
N THR A 510 -1.83 3.34 49.84
CA THR A 510 -0.95 2.39 49.14
C THR A 510 -0.66 1.21 50.04
N GLY A 511 -0.45 0.03 49.46
CA GLY A 511 -0.12 -1.20 50.19
C GLY A 511 0.32 -2.30 49.23
N ILE A 512 0.61 -3.49 49.75
CA ILE A 512 1.08 -4.64 48.97
C ILE A 512 0.35 -5.87 49.49
N TRP A 513 -0.50 -6.48 48.67
CA TRP A 513 -1.03 -7.80 48.97
C TRP A 513 0.01 -8.84 48.58
N GLU A 514 0.62 -9.50 49.56
CA GLU A 514 1.69 -10.49 49.32
C GLU A 514 1.36 -11.92 49.77
N ALA A 515 2.18 -12.87 49.33
CA ALA A 515 2.00 -14.30 49.61
C ALA A 515 2.14 -14.69 51.10
N SER A 516 2.59 -13.79 51.99
CA SER A 516 2.57 -14.05 53.44
C SER A 516 1.21 -13.75 54.09
N GLU A 517 0.42 -12.86 53.49
CA GLU A 517 -0.90 -12.45 53.96
C GLU A 517 -2.02 -13.31 53.38
N GLY A 518 -1.87 -13.77 52.13
CA GLY A 518 -2.80 -14.71 51.53
C GLY A 518 -2.64 -14.98 50.04
N LEU A 519 -1.99 -14.09 49.27
CA LEU A 519 -1.97 -14.16 47.81
C LEU A 519 -1.43 -15.51 47.30
N THR A 520 -2.28 -16.32 46.69
CA THR A 520 -1.93 -17.64 46.16
C THR A 520 -1.63 -17.60 44.66
N ALA A 521 -0.89 -18.61 44.19
CA ALA A 521 -0.63 -18.79 42.76
C ALA A 521 -1.92 -19.00 41.92
N GLU A 522 -3.03 -19.46 42.51
CA GLU A 522 -4.30 -19.58 41.81
C GLU A 522 -4.95 -18.20 41.60
N GLU A 523 -4.81 -17.28 42.56
CA GLU A 523 -5.29 -15.89 42.45
C GLU A 523 -4.39 -15.06 41.52
N ILE A 524 -3.06 -15.24 41.56
CA ILE A 524 -2.10 -14.63 40.63
C ILE A 524 -2.42 -15.04 39.18
N GLU A 525 -2.56 -16.34 38.90
CA GLU A 525 -2.95 -16.81 37.56
C GLU A 525 -4.37 -16.33 37.17
N THR A 526 -5.28 -16.14 38.13
CA THR A 526 -6.63 -15.61 37.86
C THR A 526 -6.62 -14.12 37.50
N LEU A 527 -5.75 -13.31 38.12
CA LEU A 527 -5.53 -11.92 37.74
C LEU A 527 -4.88 -11.82 36.35
N LYS A 528 -3.79 -12.57 36.14
CA LYS A 528 -3.00 -12.65 34.90
C LYS A 528 -3.79 -13.17 33.69
N SER A 529 -4.73 -14.09 33.89
CA SER A 529 -5.50 -14.73 32.79
C SER A 529 -6.72 -13.94 32.33
N ALA A 530 -7.05 -12.82 32.96
CA ALA A 530 -8.01 -11.86 32.40
C ALA A 530 -7.39 -11.17 31.17
N ALA A 531 -8.15 -11.02 30.08
CA ALA A 531 -7.66 -10.32 28.90
C ALA A 531 -7.59 -8.80 29.14
N THR A 532 -6.69 -8.12 28.44
CA THR A 532 -6.60 -6.64 28.45
C THR A 532 -7.96 -5.99 28.21
N GLY A 533 -8.29 -4.98 29.03
CA GLY A 533 -9.56 -4.25 28.98
C GLY A 533 -10.76 -5.02 29.52
N THR A 534 -10.57 -6.18 30.15
CA THR A 534 -11.67 -7.01 30.69
C THR A 534 -11.71 -7.07 32.21
N ASP A 535 -12.91 -7.26 32.75
CA ASP A 535 -13.15 -7.49 34.18
C ASP A 535 -12.40 -8.73 34.67
N THR A 536 -11.42 -8.55 35.55
CA THR A 536 -10.98 -9.63 36.45
C THR A 536 -12.15 -10.01 37.37
N PRO A 537 -12.17 -11.22 37.96
CA PRO A 537 -13.18 -11.53 38.97
C PRO A 537 -13.00 -10.75 40.29
N TYR A 538 -11.98 -9.90 40.42
CA TYR A 538 -11.72 -9.13 41.64
C TYR A 538 -12.32 -7.72 41.60
N TYR A 539 -12.65 -7.19 42.78
CA TYR A 539 -13.11 -5.81 42.93
C TYR A 539 -12.66 -5.21 44.27
N PHE A 540 -12.28 -3.92 44.23
CA PHE A 540 -12.09 -3.11 45.43
C PHE A 540 -13.44 -2.69 46.01
N ASN A 541 -13.54 -2.66 47.35
CA ASN A 541 -14.74 -2.24 48.08
C ASN A 541 -14.38 -1.45 49.35
N ILE A 542 -15.01 -0.30 49.57
CA ILE A 542 -14.79 0.56 50.75
C ILE A 542 -16.12 0.72 51.51
N HIS A 543 -16.15 0.47 52.81
CA HIS A 543 -17.35 0.43 53.64
C HIS A 543 -17.37 1.56 54.68
N THR A 544 -18.44 2.35 54.76
CA THR A 544 -18.62 3.38 55.80
C THR A 544 -19.56 2.93 56.93
N THR A 545 -19.68 3.70 58.01
CA THR A 545 -20.68 3.40 59.06
C THR A 545 -22.13 3.47 58.54
N THR A 546 -22.38 4.32 57.54
CA THR A 546 -23.70 4.47 56.89
C THR A 546 -23.98 3.36 55.91
N ASN A 547 -22.96 2.95 55.14
CA ASN A 547 -23.04 1.94 54.10
C ASN A 547 -22.12 0.73 54.43
N PRO A 548 -22.43 -0.07 55.47
CA PRO A 548 -21.59 -1.18 55.91
C PRO A 548 -21.54 -2.36 54.93
N GLY A 549 -22.37 -2.37 53.88
CA GLY A 549 -22.25 -3.30 52.75
C GLY A 549 -21.17 -2.90 51.74
N GLY A 550 -20.73 -1.65 51.79
CA GLY A 550 -19.91 -0.99 50.77
C GLY A 550 -20.56 0.35 50.37
N GLU A 551 -19.76 1.42 50.31
CA GLU A 551 -20.13 2.73 49.77
C GLU A 551 -19.58 2.94 48.35
N LEU A 552 -18.32 2.55 48.11
CA LEU A 552 -17.66 2.61 46.80
C LEU A 552 -17.16 1.23 46.39
N ARG A 553 -17.45 0.83 45.15
CA ARG A 553 -17.00 -0.42 44.54
C ARG A 553 -16.42 -0.13 43.16
N GLY A 554 -15.34 -0.82 42.81
CA GLY A 554 -14.75 -0.79 41.47
C GLY A 554 -14.25 -2.17 41.10
N GLN A 555 -14.73 -2.72 39.98
CA GLN A 555 -14.17 -3.95 39.42
C GLN A 555 -12.74 -3.69 38.95
N ILE A 556 -11.82 -4.59 39.29
CA ILE A 556 -10.44 -4.54 38.82
C ILE A 556 -10.43 -5.05 37.37
N ILE A 557 -9.91 -4.24 36.45
CA ILE A 557 -9.68 -4.61 35.06
C ILE A 557 -8.17 -4.85 34.83
N ASN A 558 -7.82 -5.83 34.00
CA ASN A 558 -6.43 -6.04 33.58
C ASN A 558 -6.12 -5.12 32.39
N GLU A 559 -4.98 -4.42 32.42
CA GLU A 559 -4.54 -3.57 31.31
C GLU A 559 -3.14 -3.97 30.84
N THR A 560 -2.96 -4.07 29.52
CA THR A 560 -1.63 -3.96 28.92
C THR A 560 -1.03 -2.65 29.44
N PRO A 561 0.26 -2.60 29.84
CA PRO A 561 0.87 -1.37 30.31
C PRO A 561 0.62 -0.23 29.32
N VAL A 562 -0.27 0.68 29.69
CA VAL A 562 -0.48 1.92 28.93
C VAL A 562 0.80 2.70 29.13
N PHE A 563 1.63 2.69 28.09
CA PHE A 563 2.60 3.74 27.86
C PHE A 563 1.78 5.03 27.72
N VAL A 564 1.53 5.69 28.86
CA VAL A 564 1.29 7.12 28.87
C VAL A 564 2.56 7.68 28.24
N PRO A 565 2.48 8.29 27.05
CA PRO A 565 3.62 9.00 26.55
C PRO A 565 3.96 10.06 27.60
N THR A 566 5.16 9.99 28.17
CA THR A 566 5.68 11.19 28.83
C THR A 566 5.73 12.32 27.80
N LYS A 567 5.90 11.96 26.52
CA LYS A 567 6.09 12.81 25.36
C LYS A 567 4.90 12.86 24.41
N GLU A 568 4.22 13.99 24.33
CA GLU A 568 3.24 14.27 23.26
C GLU A 568 3.95 14.88 22.04
N VAL A 569 3.55 14.53 20.80
CA VAL A 569 4.15 15.07 19.56
C VAL A 569 3.23 16.12 18.92
N PHE A 570 3.82 17.12 18.27
CA PHE A 570 3.11 18.21 17.62
C PHE A 570 3.78 18.66 16.32
N GLU A 571 3.00 19.26 15.44
CA GLU A 571 3.45 19.86 14.18
C GLU A 571 2.86 21.24 13.90
N ALA A 572 3.46 22.00 12.97
CA ALA A 572 2.88 23.18 12.37
C ALA A 572 3.45 23.47 10.96
N ILE A 573 2.58 23.53 9.94
CA ILE A 573 2.95 24.05 8.61
C ILE A 573 3.06 25.59 8.69
N LEU A 574 4.24 26.13 8.36
CA LEU A 574 4.59 27.56 8.47
C LEU A 574 4.34 28.30 7.14
N GLU A 575 3.29 29.12 7.09
CA GLU A 575 2.91 29.86 5.87
C GLU A 575 2.64 31.36 6.14
N GLY A 576 2.79 32.18 5.10
CA GLY A 576 2.29 33.57 5.12
C GLY A 576 0.76 33.67 5.05
N SER A 577 0.09 32.65 4.50
CA SER A 577 -1.37 32.56 4.40
C SER A 577 -2.08 32.68 5.77
N GLN A 578 -1.47 32.10 6.81
CA GLN A 578 -2.00 31.98 8.17
C GLN A 578 -1.78 33.23 9.04
N GLN A 579 -1.01 34.21 8.56
CA GLN A 579 -0.82 35.49 9.23
C GLN A 579 -2.16 36.24 9.40
N VAL A 580 -2.22 37.18 10.35
CA VAL A 580 -3.43 37.96 10.64
C VAL A 580 -3.11 39.46 10.60
N PRO A 581 -3.30 40.15 9.44
CA PRO A 581 -3.82 39.63 8.17
C PRO A 581 -2.80 38.79 7.37
N GLY A 582 -3.30 37.91 6.49
CA GLY A 582 -2.49 37.01 5.67
C GLY A 582 -1.56 37.75 4.68
N ILE A 583 -0.40 37.15 4.42
CA ILE A 583 0.69 37.70 3.62
C ILE A 583 1.02 36.72 2.48
N THR A 584 1.36 37.26 1.31
CA THR A 584 1.94 36.47 0.21
C THR A 584 3.45 36.57 0.26
N THR A 585 4.12 35.46 0.57
CA THR A 585 5.58 35.30 0.49
C THR A 585 5.92 34.03 -0.31
N THR A 586 7.17 33.93 -0.78
CA THR A 586 7.76 32.69 -1.32
C THR A 586 8.46 31.86 -0.24
N ALA A 587 8.61 32.40 0.97
CA ALA A 587 9.11 31.65 2.10
C ALA A 587 8.09 30.60 2.55
N THR A 588 8.59 29.48 3.06
CA THR A 588 7.80 28.34 3.54
C THR A 588 8.53 27.66 4.69
N GLY A 589 7.83 26.85 5.46
CA GLY A 589 8.47 25.91 6.36
C GLY A 589 7.51 24.91 6.99
N VAL A 590 8.10 24.01 7.76
CA VAL A 590 7.39 23.12 8.69
C VAL A 590 8.03 23.26 10.07
N ALA A 591 7.34 22.78 11.09
CA ALA A 591 7.88 22.67 12.44
C ALA A 591 7.34 21.41 13.09
N SER A 592 8.20 20.66 13.77
CA SER A 592 7.80 19.58 14.67
C SER A 592 8.24 19.90 16.10
N ALA A 593 7.56 19.34 17.09
CA ALA A 593 7.85 19.53 18.51
C ALA A 593 7.40 18.36 19.38
N GLU A 594 7.97 18.26 20.57
CA GLU A 594 7.86 17.14 21.49
C GLU A 594 7.74 17.67 22.93
N LEU A 595 6.59 17.46 23.59
CA LEU A 595 6.33 17.88 24.97
C LEU A 595 6.58 16.73 25.94
N ASP A 596 7.75 16.69 26.57
CA ASP A 596 7.96 15.80 27.71
C ASP A 596 7.32 16.40 28.98
N THR A 597 6.21 15.79 29.37
CA THR A 597 5.35 16.14 30.51
C THR A 597 5.89 15.66 31.86
N GLU A 598 6.89 14.76 31.89
CA GLU A 598 7.62 14.41 33.12
C GLU A 598 8.84 15.33 33.32
N ALA A 599 9.60 15.59 32.26
CA ALA A 599 10.74 16.51 32.29
C ALA A 599 10.34 17.99 32.34
N ALA A 600 9.09 18.32 31.96
CA ALA A 600 8.57 19.68 31.77
C ALA A 600 9.36 20.50 30.72
N THR A 601 9.54 19.90 29.54
CA THR A 601 10.28 20.46 28.39
C THR A 601 9.50 20.32 27.09
N PHE A 602 9.42 21.38 26.30
CA PHE A 602 8.87 21.38 24.93
C PHE A 602 10.01 21.56 23.93
N THR A 603 10.57 20.44 23.46
CA THR A 603 11.63 20.42 22.43
C THR A 603 11.01 20.78 21.08
N TYR A 604 11.67 21.60 20.26
CA TYR A 604 11.14 22.02 18.97
C TYR A 604 12.19 22.01 17.86
N ARG A 605 11.71 21.83 16.62
CA ARG A 605 12.49 21.84 15.38
C ARG A 605 11.72 22.59 14.29
N LEU A 606 12.19 23.79 13.91
CA LEU A 606 11.62 24.56 12.80
C LEU A 606 12.52 24.42 11.56
N GLU A 607 11.89 24.29 10.40
CA GLU A 607 12.54 24.00 9.14
C GLU A 607 12.05 24.94 8.05
N VAL A 608 12.89 25.91 7.67
CA VAL A 608 12.45 27.14 7.01
C VAL A 608 13.26 27.42 5.74
N THR A 609 12.58 27.61 4.62
CA THR A 609 13.19 27.93 3.32
C THR A 609 12.80 29.33 2.87
N GLY A 610 13.77 30.09 2.35
CA GLY A 610 13.53 31.42 1.76
C GLY A 610 13.59 32.61 2.73
N LEU A 611 14.02 32.42 3.98
CA LEU A 611 14.33 33.50 4.94
C LEU A 611 15.83 33.49 5.31
N ASP A 612 16.39 34.65 5.63
CA ASP A 612 17.80 34.80 6.02
C ASP A 612 17.98 34.89 7.55
N PHE A 613 18.58 33.85 8.13
CA PHE A 613 18.93 33.81 9.55
C PHE A 613 20.39 34.19 9.77
N ASN A 614 20.63 35.22 10.60
CA ASN A 614 21.94 35.79 10.93
C ASN A 614 22.61 36.64 9.82
N ASN A 615 21.81 37.22 8.89
CA ASN A 615 22.29 38.13 7.84
C ASN A 615 23.40 37.51 6.96
N GLN A 616 23.18 36.30 6.45
CA GLN A 616 24.14 35.56 5.63
C GLN A 616 24.20 36.07 4.18
N THR A 617 23.15 36.75 3.71
CA THR A 617 23.03 37.32 2.37
C THR A 617 23.36 38.83 2.35
N ALA A 618 22.90 39.54 1.32
CA ALA A 618 23.09 40.99 1.16
C ALA A 618 21.78 41.75 0.90
N THR A 619 20.66 41.04 0.82
CA THR A 619 19.32 41.60 1.00
C THR A 619 19.05 41.74 2.50
N THR A 620 18.07 42.57 2.86
CA THR A 620 17.70 42.82 4.27
C THR A 620 16.19 42.77 4.48
N ASP A 621 15.44 42.32 3.48
CA ASP A 621 13.97 42.29 3.53
C ASP A 621 13.52 40.94 4.15
N ASP A 622 14.25 39.89 3.77
CA ASP A 622 14.25 38.50 4.23
C ASP A 622 15.02 38.24 5.54
N ASP A 623 15.76 39.23 6.05
CA ASP A 623 16.43 39.19 7.37
C ASP A 623 15.44 38.84 8.48
N VAL A 624 15.63 37.71 9.17
CA VAL A 624 14.84 37.33 10.35
C VAL A 624 15.25 38.17 11.55
N THR A 625 14.23 38.74 12.22
CA THR A 625 14.39 39.70 13.32
C THR A 625 13.93 39.15 14.67
N LEU A 626 12.90 38.30 14.69
CA LEU A 626 12.33 37.63 15.87
C LEU A 626 11.72 36.29 15.44
N ALA A 627 11.67 35.32 16.34
CA ALA A 627 10.86 34.10 16.20
C ALA A 627 10.27 33.74 17.57
N HIS A 628 9.02 33.30 17.61
CA HIS A 628 8.27 33.12 18.86
C HIS A 628 7.34 31.91 18.82
N ILE A 629 6.97 31.43 20.01
CA ILE A 629 5.71 30.73 20.24
C ILE A 629 4.71 31.72 20.85
N HIS A 630 3.52 31.79 20.27
CA HIS A 630 2.42 32.64 20.69
C HIS A 630 1.20 31.81 21.12
N ASN A 631 0.32 32.40 21.93
CA ASN A 631 -0.88 31.76 22.47
C ASN A 631 -2.17 32.45 22.00
N ALA A 632 -2.69 32.02 20.85
CA ALA A 632 -4.08 32.24 20.44
C ALA A 632 -4.50 31.23 19.37
N ALA A 633 -5.79 30.87 19.38
CA ALA A 633 -6.40 30.04 18.34
C ALA A 633 -6.19 30.58 16.91
N ARG A 634 -6.25 29.66 15.94
CA ARG A 634 -6.05 29.93 14.51
C ARG A 634 -6.90 31.11 14.02
N GLY A 635 -6.28 32.04 13.30
CA GLY A 635 -6.92 33.27 12.82
C GLY A 635 -7.02 34.44 13.82
N ALA A 636 -6.54 34.27 15.06
CA ALA A 636 -6.30 35.36 16.02
C ALA A 636 -4.80 35.57 16.28
N ASN A 637 -4.43 36.71 16.89
CA ASN A 637 -3.06 37.00 17.34
C ASN A 637 -3.00 36.98 18.88
N GLY A 638 -2.00 36.30 19.44
CA GLY A 638 -1.81 36.12 20.88
C GLY A 638 -0.66 36.94 21.49
N PRO A 639 -0.49 36.92 22.83
CA PRO A 639 0.79 37.22 23.46
C PRO A 639 1.90 36.32 22.92
N VAL A 640 3.15 36.72 23.18
CA VAL A 640 4.33 35.85 23.05
C VAL A 640 4.51 35.17 24.41
N ASP A 641 4.55 33.85 24.40
CA ASP A 641 4.78 33.04 25.60
C ASP A 641 6.22 32.46 25.59
N PHE A 642 6.85 32.32 24.41
CA PHE A 642 8.26 31.94 24.27
C PHE A 642 9.00 32.69 23.13
N ASP A 643 10.30 32.97 23.28
CA ASP A 643 11.17 33.64 22.29
C ASP A 643 12.30 32.70 21.82
N ILE A 644 12.09 32.14 20.63
CA ILE A 644 12.96 31.15 19.95
C ILE A 644 14.33 31.74 19.59
N LEU A 645 14.50 33.07 19.59
CA LEU A 645 15.82 33.70 19.40
C LEU A 645 16.48 34.13 20.72
N ALA A 646 15.79 34.04 21.85
CA ALA A 646 16.34 34.26 23.19
C ALA A 646 16.89 32.98 23.84
N ASP A 647 16.22 31.83 23.67
CA ASP A 647 16.61 30.45 24.09
C ASP A 647 18.15 30.23 24.10
N ASP A 648 18.75 29.74 25.19
CA ASP A 648 20.20 29.52 25.26
C ASP A 648 20.72 28.10 24.91
N ASP A 649 19.84 27.13 24.68
CA ASP A 649 20.16 25.80 24.12
C ASP A 649 20.07 25.75 22.58
N LYS A 650 19.38 26.72 21.95
CA LYS A 650 19.06 26.70 20.52
C LYS A 650 20.26 26.51 19.59
N GLN A 651 20.06 25.74 18.53
CA GLN A 651 21.01 25.56 17.44
C GLN A 651 20.37 25.99 16.11
N ILE A 652 21.14 26.67 15.26
CA ILE A 652 20.73 27.05 13.90
C ILE A 652 21.77 26.50 12.91
N THR A 653 21.33 25.65 11.98
CA THR A 653 22.14 25.15 10.85
C THR A 653 21.49 25.51 9.52
N VAL A 654 22.26 25.47 8.43
CA VAL A 654 21.77 25.72 7.07
C VAL A 654 22.27 24.60 6.16
N GLU A 655 21.35 23.86 5.58
CA GLU A 655 21.61 22.65 4.80
C GLU A 655 20.73 22.67 3.54
N ASN A 656 21.32 22.44 2.36
CA ASN A 656 20.62 22.41 1.06
C ASN A 656 19.71 23.62 0.72
N GLY A 657 19.94 24.79 1.35
CA GLY A 657 19.13 26.00 1.17
C GLY A 657 17.96 26.17 2.16
N LYS A 658 17.83 25.23 3.10
CA LYS A 658 16.88 25.18 4.21
C LYS A 658 17.60 25.58 5.50
N THR A 659 17.02 26.45 6.31
CA THR A 659 17.51 26.75 7.65
C THR A 659 16.78 25.86 8.65
N ILE A 660 17.53 25.16 9.49
CA ILE A 660 17.01 24.33 10.58
C ILE A 660 17.28 25.07 11.89
N ILE A 661 16.24 25.30 12.68
CA ILE A 661 16.32 25.77 14.05
C ILE A 661 15.92 24.60 14.95
N THR A 662 16.67 24.34 16.00
CA THR A 662 16.26 23.44 17.09
C THR A 662 16.45 24.15 18.43
N GLY A 663 15.68 23.78 19.44
CA GLY A 663 15.75 24.35 20.79
C GLY A 663 14.83 23.61 21.75
N ILE A 664 14.77 24.09 22.99
CA ILE A 664 13.95 23.51 24.06
C ILE A 664 13.35 24.66 24.84
N TRP A 665 12.01 24.72 24.91
CA TRP A 665 11.32 25.59 25.85
C TRP A 665 11.15 24.85 27.17
N GLU A 666 11.84 25.28 28.23
CA GLU A 666 11.80 24.60 29.53
C GLU A 666 11.29 25.46 30.71
N ALA A 667 11.04 24.81 31.84
CA ALA A 667 10.54 25.44 33.07
C ALA A 667 11.46 26.55 33.64
N SER A 668 12.74 26.61 33.24
CA SER A 668 13.65 27.72 33.57
C SER A 668 13.29 29.03 32.87
N GLU A 669 12.70 28.94 31.68
CA GLU A 669 12.48 30.06 30.78
C GLU A 669 11.05 30.58 30.85
N GLY A 670 10.09 29.70 31.13
CA GLY A 670 8.72 30.10 31.41
C GLY A 670 7.68 28.99 31.42
N LEU A 671 7.95 27.80 30.84
CA LEU A 671 6.95 26.76 30.63
C LEU A 671 6.28 26.34 31.95
N THR A 672 5.00 26.68 32.12
CA THR A 672 4.23 26.38 33.33
C THR A 672 3.34 25.14 33.16
N ALA A 673 2.96 24.53 34.29
CA ALA A 673 2.03 23.40 34.30
C ALA A 673 0.65 23.72 33.67
N GLU A 674 0.20 24.97 33.66
CA GLU A 674 -1.05 25.36 32.98
C GLU A 674 -0.90 25.30 31.45
N GLU A 675 0.29 25.61 30.93
CA GLU A 675 0.62 25.57 29.49
C GLU A 675 0.91 24.14 29.03
N ILE A 676 1.60 23.34 29.84
CA ILE A 676 1.81 21.89 29.62
C ILE A 676 0.46 21.17 29.51
N GLU A 677 -0.45 21.37 30.48
CA GLU A 677 -1.81 20.80 30.43
C GLU A 677 -2.63 21.34 29.25
N THR A 678 -2.39 22.59 28.82
CA THR A 678 -3.08 23.20 27.66
C THR A 678 -2.60 22.63 26.33
N LEU A 679 -1.30 22.31 26.19
CA LEU A 679 -0.75 21.58 25.04
C LEU A 679 -1.25 20.13 25.03
N LYS A 680 -1.15 19.44 26.18
CA LYS A 680 -1.56 18.03 26.37
C LYS A 680 -3.05 17.77 26.18
N SER A 681 -3.91 18.76 26.45
CA SER A 681 -5.38 18.60 26.35
C SER A 681 -5.95 18.85 24.94
N ALA A 682 -5.10 19.10 23.94
CA ALA A 682 -5.49 18.99 22.54
C ALA A 682 -5.71 17.51 22.16
N ALA A 683 -6.74 17.23 21.37
CA ALA A 683 -6.87 15.92 20.72
C ALA A 683 -5.91 15.83 19.51
N THR A 684 -5.49 14.62 19.15
CA THR A 684 -4.73 14.36 17.92
C THR A 684 -5.46 14.94 16.71
N GLY A 685 -4.74 15.61 15.82
CA GLY A 685 -5.28 16.35 14.67
C GLY A 685 -5.96 17.68 15.00
N ALA A 686 -6.01 18.12 16.26
CA ALA A 686 -6.64 19.39 16.67
C ALA A 686 -5.64 20.53 16.89
N ASP A 687 -6.06 21.76 16.53
CA ASP A 687 -5.38 23.00 16.88
C ASP A 687 -5.18 23.11 18.41
N THR A 688 -3.93 23.10 18.87
CA THR A 688 -3.60 23.69 20.18
C THR A 688 -3.86 25.21 20.11
N PRO A 689 -4.00 25.92 21.25
CA PRO A 689 -4.03 27.37 21.22
C PRO A 689 -2.67 28.02 20.89
N TYR A 690 -1.61 27.24 20.67
CA TYR A 690 -0.28 27.77 20.39
C TYR A 690 0.02 27.85 18.88
N TYR A 691 0.91 28.77 18.49
CA TYR A 691 1.41 28.88 17.13
C TYR A 691 2.85 29.40 17.08
N PHE A 692 3.64 28.84 16.15
CA PHE A 692 4.94 29.39 15.79
C PHE A 692 4.77 30.61 14.88
N ASN A 693 5.63 31.62 15.06
CA ASN A 693 5.64 32.84 14.25
C ASN A 693 7.07 33.34 14.01
N ILE A 694 7.44 33.60 12.76
CA ILE A 694 8.78 34.11 12.37
C ILE A 694 8.62 35.48 11.73
N HIS A 695 9.36 36.48 12.21
CA HIS A 695 9.24 37.89 11.82
C HIS A 695 10.47 38.34 11.03
N THR A 696 10.28 38.99 9.88
CA THR A 696 11.37 39.59 9.09
C THR A 696 11.38 41.13 9.17
N THR A 697 12.43 41.75 8.66
CA THR A 697 12.50 43.21 8.48
C THR A 697 11.41 43.72 7.54
N ALA A 698 11.07 42.99 6.47
CA ALA A 698 9.97 43.35 5.57
C ALA A 698 8.59 43.14 6.22
N ASN A 699 8.43 42.08 7.03
CA ASN A 699 7.19 41.71 7.70
C ASN A 699 7.33 41.63 9.23
N PRO A 700 7.46 42.78 9.95
CA PRO A 700 7.65 42.79 11.41
C PRO A 700 6.46 42.25 12.22
N GLY A 701 5.29 42.04 11.61
CA GLY A 701 4.14 41.38 12.24
C GLY A 701 4.27 39.85 12.31
N GLY A 702 5.21 39.28 11.54
CA GLY A 702 5.27 37.87 11.18
C GLY A 702 5.24 37.74 9.66
N GLU A 703 6.14 36.95 9.10
CA GLU A 703 6.16 36.52 7.69
C GLU A 703 5.57 35.12 7.53
N LEU A 704 5.94 34.20 8.42
CA LEU A 704 5.45 32.81 8.44
C LEU A 704 4.79 32.50 9.79
N ARG A 705 3.60 31.91 9.75
CA ARG A 705 2.89 31.39 10.93
C ARG A 705 2.43 29.96 10.66
N GLY A 706 2.52 29.12 11.67
CA GLY A 706 1.87 27.81 11.70
C GLY A 706 1.24 27.58 13.07
N GLN A 707 -0.06 27.25 13.10
CA GLN A 707 -0.71 26.80 14.32
C GLN A 707 -0.16 25.42 14.72
N ILE A 708 0.16 25.24 16.00
CA ILE A 708 0.66 23.97 16.54
C ILE A 708 -0.52 23.01 16.72
N VAL A 709 -0.41 21.80 16.17
CA VAL A 709 -1.42 20.73 16.13
C VAL A 709 -0.80 19.49 16.79
N SER A 710 -1.56 18.74 17.60
CA SER A 710 -1.08 17.46 18.17
C SER A 710 -1.11 16.34 17.13
N THR A 711 -0.07 15.49 17.08
CA THR A 711 0.11 14.43 16.06
C THR A 711 0.53 13.09 16.69
N THR A 712 0.55 12.05 15.85
CA THR A 712 1.10 10.72 16.16
C THR A 712 2.60 10.64 15.80
N PRO A 713 3.38 9.70 16.36
CA PRO A 713 4.76 9.45 15.95
C PRO A 713 4.85 8.27 14.96
N ASP A 714 5.59 8.48 13.88
CA ASP A 714 5.69 7.65 12.68
C ASP A 714 6.56 6.37 12.83
N TYR A 715 7.10 6.07 14.02
CA TYR A 715 7.71 4.76 14.31
C TYR A 715 7.74 4.39 15.80
N VAL A 716 7.81 3.09 16.09
CA VAL A 716 7.92 2.55 17.45
C VAL A 716 9.38 2.19 17.77
N SER A 717 10.02 3.02 18.62
CA SER A 717 11.42 2.81 19.05
C SER A 717 11.64 1.43 19.70
N THR A 718 12.77 0.77 19.40
CA THR A 718 13.01 -0.63 19.77
C THR A 718 14.48 -0.89 20.16
N SER A 719 14.73 -1.80 21.12
CA SER A 719 16.08 -2.25 21.50
C SER A 719 16.09 -3.72 21.91
N GLY A 720 17.26 -4.38 21.81
CA GLY A 720 17.34 -5.81 22.15
C GLY A 720 18.71 -6.47 21.93
N THR A 721 18.72 -7.80 21.97
CA THR A 721 19.92 -8.63 21.87
C THR A 721 19.79 -9.71 20.79
N LEU A 722 20.63 -9.64 19.76
CA LEU A 722 20.81 -10.71 18.77
C LEU A 722 21.80 -11.75 19.31
N THR A 723 21.32 -12.94 19.68
CA THR A 723 22.21 -14.07 19.98
C THR A 723 22.27 -15.02 18.78
N PHE A 724 23.41 -15.03 18.11
CA PHE A 724 23.76 -15.99 17.07
C PHE A 724 24.24 -17.28 17.74
N ALA A 725 23.53 -18.38 17.51
CA ALA A 725 23.98 -19.71 17.93
C ALA A 725 25.28 -20.13 17.20
N PRO A 726 26.04 -21.11 17.72
CA PRO A 726 27.11 -21.74 16.93
C PRO A 726 26.54 -22.30 15.62
N GLY A 727 27.09 -21.88 14.49
CA GLY A 727 26.59 -22.18 13.14
C GLY A 727 25.60 -21.17 12.56
N GLU A 728 25.00 -20.31 13.38
CA GLU A 728 24.08 -19.27 12.92
C GLU A 728 24.87 -18.09 12.37
N THR A 729 24.63 -17.76 11.11
CA THR A 729 25.35 -16.67 10.44
C THR A 729 24.56 -15.38 10.39
N ASN A 730 23.23 -15.41 10.32
CA ASN A 730 22.41 -14.22 10.09
C ASN A 730 21.30 -14.02 11.12
N LYS A 731 20.92 -12.75 11.30
CA LYS A 731 19.86 -12.29 12.20
C LYS A 731 19.20 -11.03 11.65
N THR A 732 17.89 -10.91 11.89
CA THR A 732 17.09 -9.76 11.48
C THR A 732 16.72 -8.90 12.69
N VAL A 733 16.67 -7.58 12.47
CA VAL A 733 16.03 -6.60 13.36
C VAL A 733 14.85 -5.99 12.63
N GLU A 734 13.71 -5.89 13.32
CA GLU A 734 12.48 -5.27 12.84
C GLU A 734 12.24 -3.97 13.61
N VAL A 735 11.73 -2.94 12.92
CA VAL A 735 11.23 -1.69 13.50
C VAL A 735 9.86 -1.41 12.87
N ILE A 736 8.86 -1.16 13.72
CA ILE A 736 7.49 -0.83 13.30
C ILE A 736 7.47 0.63 12.86
N ILE A 737 6.94 0.88 11.66
CA ILE A 737 6.65 2.21 11.12
C ILE A 737 5.13 2.42 11.22
N VAL A 738 4.73 3.60 11.66
CA VAL A 738 3.34 4.02 11.83
C VAL A 738 3.05 5.07 10.75
N GLY A 739 2.74 4.62 9.53
CA GLY A 739 2.26 5.54 8.51
C GLY A 739 0.82 5.98 8.83
N ASP A 740 0.52 7.28 8.69
CA ASP A 740 -0.86 7.77 8.69
C ASP A 740 -1.28 8.39 7.34
N THR A 741 -1.68 9.67 7.27
CA THR A 741 -2.02 10.39 6.02
C THR A 741 -1.67 11.89 6.08
N GLN A 742 -0.82 12.30 7.02
CA GLN A 742 -0.48 13.68 7.30
C GLN A 742 0.85 14.08 6.64
N ILE A 743 0.81 15.09 5.76
CA ILE A 743 1.98 15.54 4.98
C ILE A 743 3.05 16.16 5.89
N GLU A 744 4.04 15.34 6.24
CA GLU A 744 5.11 15.62 7.20
C GLU A 744 6.49 15.84 6.52
N ALA A 745 7.59 15.48 7.18
CA ALA A 745 8.96 15.59 6.65
C ALA A 745 9.71 14.25 6.75
N ASP A 746 10.79 14.07 5.97
CA ASP A 746 11.67 12.89 6.08
C ASP A 746 12.23 12.73 7.51
N ASP A 747 11.71 11.76 8.27
CA ASP A 747 12.15 11.49 9.65
C ASP A 747 13.30 10.46 9.74
N THR A 748 13.99 10.39 10.87
CA THR A 748 15.23 9.59 10.99
C THR A 748 15.45 8.91 12.32
N PHE A 749 15.89 7.65 12.27
CA PHE A 749 16.38 6.90 13.41
C PHE A 749 17.73 6.23 13.12
N LYS A 750 18.54 6.00 14.16
CA LYS A 750 19.88 5.41 14.04
C LYS A 750 19.93 4.04 14.69
N ILE A 751 20.46 3.02 14.01
CA ILE A 751 20.77 1.72 14.61
C ILE A 751 22.23 1.72 15.10
N VAL A 752 22.42 1.32 16.36
CA VAL A 752 23.73 1.18 17.02
C VAL A 752 23.89 -0.24 17.51
N LEU A 753 25.02 -0.88 17.22
CA LEU A 753 25.37 -2.21 17.75
C LEU A 753 26.34 -2.08 18.94
N SER A 754 26.14 -2.88 20.00
CA SER A 754 26.87 -2.74 21.27
C SER A 754 27.23 -4.08 21.96
N ASP A 755 28.18 -4.00 22.91
CA ASP A 755 28.52 -4.99 23.94
C ASP A 755 28.60 -6.47 23.48
N VAL A 756 29.36 -6.71 22.42
CA VAL A 756 29.60 -8.04 21.87
C VAL A 756 30.48 -8.90 22.79
N ASN A 757 30.07 -10.16 23.01
CA ASN A 757 30.76 -11.09 23.91
C ASN A 757 32.13 -11.60 23.41
N ASP A 758 32.43 -11.49 22.10
CA ASP A 758 33.75 -11.81 21.54
C ASP A 758 34.56 -10.52 21.23
N SER A 759 35.66 -10.35 21.96
CA SER A 759 36.60 -9.23 21.83
C SER A 759 37.34 -9.09 20.48
N SER A 760 37.11 -9.99 19.52
CA SER A 760 37.67 -9.91 18.16
C SER A 760 36.79 -9.17 17.16
N LEU A 761 35.51 -8.91 17.48
CA LEU A 761 34.58 -8.18 16.65
C LEU A 761 34.67 -6.66 16.87
N ILE A 762 34.41 -5.88 15.82
CA ILE A 762 34.37 -4.41 15.85
C ILE A 762 32.94 -3.97 15.57
N LEU A 763 32.42 -3.08 16.41
CA LEU A 763 31.07 -2.54 16.34
C LEU A 763 30.92 -1.42 15.30
N GLY A 764 29.69 -1.18 14.86
CA GLY A 764 29.34 -0.16 13.89
C GLY A 764 27.97 0.48 14.17
N GLU A 765 27.69 1.55 13.44
CA GLU A 765 26.48 2.36 13.55
C GLU A 765 25.95 2.66 12.14
N GLN A 766 24.63 2.75 11.98
CA GLN A 766 23.97 3.04 10.70
C GLN A 766 22.80 4.02 10.93
N LEU A 767 22.65 5.02 10.06
CA LEU A 767 21.49 5.91 10.03
C LEU A 767 20.41 5.35 9.09
N VAL A 768 19.15 5.53 9.44
CA VAL A 768 17.97 5.13 8.67
C VAL A 768 17.06 6.35 8.51
N THR A 769 16.45 6.48 7.34
CA THR A 769 15.48 7.52 7.03
C THR A 769 14.13 6.87 6.71
N ILE A 770 13.08 7.40 7.30
CA ILE A 770 11.69 7.27 6.86
C ILE A 770 11.50 8.42 5.87
N LEU A 771 11.04 8.10 4.66
CA LEU A 771 10.78 9.14 3.65
C LEU A 771 9.29 9.45 3.72
N ASN A 772 8.94 10.72 3.67
CA ASN A 772 7.53 11.11 3.55
C ASN A 772 6.99 10.56 2.20
N ASP A 773 6.04 9.62 2.25
CA ASP A 773 5.29 9.13 1.09
C ASP A 773 3.85 9.68 1.00
N ASP A 774 3.45 10.53 1.95
CA ASP A 774 2.18 11.24 1.99
C ASP A 774 2.10 12.42 1.01
N GLN A 775 1.12 12.34 0.10
CA GLN A 775 0.87 13.36 -0.91
C GLN A 775 -0.44 14.11 -0.65
N PRO A 776 -0.50 15.43 -0.88
CA PRO A 776 -1.76 16.16 -0.84
C PRO A 776 -2.76 15.56 -1.85
N PRO A 777 -4.06 15.49 -1.52
CA PRO A 777 -5.07 14.88 -2.38
C PRO A 777 -5.02 15.49 -3.78
N ALA A 778 -4.72 14.64 -4.77
CA ALA A 778 -4.31 15.05 -6.10
C ALA A 778 -5.33 16.01 -6.73
N GLN A 779 -4.92 17.25 -6.99
CA GLN A 779 -5.81 18.24 -7.61
C GLN A 779 -6.01 17.88 -9.08
N LEU A 780 -7.17 17.30 -9.36
CA LEU A 780 -7.59 16.90 -10.70
C LEU A 780 -7.79 18.13 -11.60
N ILE A 781 -7.24 18.06 -12.81
CA ILE A 781 -7.50 19.00 -13.91
C ILE A 781 -8.13 18.22 -15.06
N PHE A 782 -9.13 18.82 -15.69
CA PHE A 782 -9.79 18.30 -16.88
C PHE A 782 -9.76 19.39 -17.97
N GLY A 783 -9.34 19.02 -19.19
CA GLY A 783 -9.45 19.86 -20.39
C GLY A 783 -10.78 19.66 -21.10
N THR A 784 -10.83 19.89 -22.42
CA THR A 784 -12.03 19.62 -23.24
C THR A 784 -11.69 18.91 -24.56
N PRO A 785 -12.68 18.41 -25.33
CA PRO A 785 -12.45 17.83 -26.66
C PRO A 785 -12.08 18.86 -27.76
N ASN A 786 -11.24 19.86 -27.44
CA ASN A 786 -10.71 20.86 -28.36
C ASN A 786 -9.30 21.26 -27.94
N SER A 787 -8.39 21.40 -28.91
CA SER A 787 -7.02 21.93 -28.73
C SER A 787 -6.92 23.15 -27.79
N GLU A 788 -6.30 22.93 -26.63
CA GLU A 788 -6.13 23.84 -25.50
C GLU A 788 -4.66 23.96 -25.05
N GLU A 789 -4.38 24.89 -24.14
CA GLU A 789 -3.05 25.08 -23.53
C GLU A 789 -3.16 24.85 -22.01
N LEU A 790 -2.64 23.72 -21.55
CA LEU A 790 -2.86 23.18 -20.21
C LEU A 790 -1.54 23.17 -19.44
N ASN A 791 -1.55 23.71 -18.22
CA ASN A 791 -0.32 23.99 -17.46
C ASN A 791 -0.42 23.42 -16.04
N PRO A 792 -0.40 22.07 -15.88
CA PRO A 792 -0.50 21.43 -14.57
C PRO A 792 0.76 21.66 -13.73
N LYS A 793 0.57 21.91 -12.44
CA LYS A 793 1.63 22.08 -11.44
C LYS A 793 1.93 20.76 -10.73
N SER A 794 3.00 20.73 -9.96
CA SER A 794 3.43 19.53 -9.22
C SER A 794 2.33 19.00 -8.29
N GLY A 795 2.20 17.67 -8.24
CA GLY A 795 1.15 16.94 -7.51
C GLY A 795 -0.22 16.92 -8.20
N GLN A 796 -0.35 17.46 -9.42
CA GLN A 796 -1.62 17.50 -10.14
C GLN A 796 -1.75 16.37 -11.15
N THR A 797 -2.95 15.81 -11.25
CA THR A 797 -3.33 14.81 -12.27
C THR A 797 -4.19 15.49 -13.34
N LEU A 798 -3.82 15.33 -14.60
CA LEU A 798 -4.48 15.95 -15.75
C LEU A 798 -5.09 14.90 -16.68
N PHE A 799 -6.36 15.08 -17.02
CA PHE A 799 -7.03 14.43 -18.15
C PHE A 799 -7.37 15.51 -19.18
N ALA A 800 -6.58 15.66 -20.23
CA ALA A 800 -6.73 16.75 -21.20
C ALA A 800 -7.98 16.55 -22.08
N GLY A 801 -8.09 15.40 -22.76
CA GLY A 801 -9.34 14.89 -23.33
C GLY A 801 -9.24 14.56 -24.81
N GLY A 802 -8.96 15.54 -25.66
CA GLY A 802 -8.69 15.29 -27.07
C GLY A 802 -8.84 16.49 -28.01
N GLY A 803 -8.34 16.33 -29.22
CA GLY A 803 -7.83 17.43 -30.05
C GLY A 803 -6.40 17.77 -29.65
N GLY A 804 -5.56 18.13 -30.64
CA GLY A 804 -4.12 18.38 -30.43
C GLY A 804 -3.83 19.45 -29.38
N ASP A 805 -3.48 19.04 -28.17
CA ASP A 805 -3.29 19.89 -27.00
C ASP A 805 -1.82 20.33 -26.82
N THR A 806 -1.58 21.33 -25.97
CA THR A 806 -0.23 21.72 -25.53
C THR A 806 -0.18 21.71 -24.01
N ILE A 807 0.50 20.71 -23.45
CA ILE A 807 0.59 20.45 -22.02
C ILE A 807 1.99 20.84 -21.54
N ASN A 808 2.11 21.85 -20.66
CA ASN A 808 3.38 22.20 -20.02
C ASN A 808 3.32 21.85 -18.53
N ALA A 809 3.85 20.67 -18.19
CA ALA A 809 3.85 20.11 -16.86
C ALA A 809 5.20 20.27 -16.15
N THR A 810 5.17 20.12 -14.83
CA THR A 810 6.35 20.28 -13.96
C THR A 810 6.91 18.90 -13.55
N ASN A 811 7.23 18.71 -12.26
CA ASN A 811 7.60 17.42 -11.67
C ASN A 811 6.38 16.79 -10.96
N ASN A 812 6.41 15.49 -10.67
CA ASN A 812 5.35 14.78 -9.93
C ASN A 812 3.95 15.03 -10.54
N ASN A 813 3.80 14.79 -11.84
CA ASN A 813 2.55 14.97 -12.58
C ASN A 813 2.09 13.65 -13.20
N ASN A 814 0.79 13.35 -13.10
CA ASN A 814 0.14 12.27 -13.86
C ASN A 814 -0.64 12.89 -15.02
N ILE A 815 -0.33 12.52 -16.26
CA ILE A 815 -0.88 13.14 -17.47
C ILE A 815 -1.51 12.07 -18.35
N PHE A 816 -2.76 12.29 -18.74
CA PHE A 816 -3.48 11.54 -19.75
C PHE A 816 -3.90 12.56 -20.81
N ALA A 817 -3.28 12.50 -22.00
CA ALA A 817 -3.49 13.51 -23.04
C ALA A 817 -4.83 13.26 -23.78
N GLY A 818 -4.93 12.21 -24.59
CA GLY A 818 -6.22 11.66 -25.07
C GLY A 818 -6.25 11.30 -26.55
N ASP A 819 -7.36 11.66 -27.21
CA ASP A 819 -7.54 11.48 -28.67
C ASP A 819 -6.92 12.70 -29.40
N GLY A 820 -5.64 12.66 -29.75
CA GLY A 820 -4.81 13.87 -29.89
C GLY A 820 -3.87 13.98 -31.10
N ASN A 821 -3.03 15.00 -31.03
CA ASN A 821 -1.74 15.16 -31.74
C ASN A 821 -0.98 16.15 -30.84
N ASP A 822 -0.63 15.67 -29.66
CA ASP A 822 -0.45 16.45 -28.44
C ASP A 822 1.02 16.77 -28.19
N LEU A 823 1.30 17.99 -27.72
CA LEU A 823 2.63 18.41 -27.32
C LEU A 823 2.72 18.44 -25.80
N VAL A 824 3.30 17.39 -25.22
CA VAL A 824 3.50 17.27 -23.77
C VAL A 824 4.95 17.61 -23.43
N THR A 825 5.17 18.61 -22.58
CA THR A 825 6.47 18.85 -21.93
C THR A 825 6.34 18.54 -20.44
N VAL A 826 7.30 17.80 -19.88
CA VAL A 826 7.25 17.28 -18.52
C VAL A 826 8.67 17.13 -17.95
N ASN A 827 8.80 17.09 -16.62
CA ASN A 827 10.09 16.93 -15.95
C ASN A 827 10.05 15.69 -15.03
N SER A 828 10.67 15.69 -13.85
CA SER A 828 10.92 14.48 -13.02
C SER A 828 9.69 13.85 -12.37
N ASP A 829 9.83 12.61 -11.89
CA ASP A 829 8.89 11.86 -11.06
C ASP A 829 7.45 11.79 -11.63
N SER A 830 7.30 11.87 -12.96
CA SER A 830 6.00 12.05 -13.63
C SER A 830 5.58 10.83 -14.46
N PHE A 831 4.28 10.64 -14.64
CA PHE A 831 3.69 9.66 -15.55
C PHE A 831 2.98 10.37 -16.70
N VAL A 832 3.20 9.92 -17.93
CA VAL A 832 2.48 10.39 -19.12
C VAL A 832 1.94 9.19 -19.89
N SER A 833 0.65 9.23 -20.21
CA SER A 833 0.04 8.51 -21.33
C SER A 833 -0.39 9.56 -22.34
N ALA A 834 0.13 9.49 -23.57
CA ALA A 834 -0.22 10.41 -24.64
C ALA A 834 -1.63 10.03 -25.18
N GLY A 835 -1.76 9.06 -26.08
CA GLY A 835 -3.04 8.38 -26.32
C GLY A 835 -3.23 7.77 -27.71
N ASP A 836 -4.24 8.26 -28.44
CA ASP A 836 -4.59 7.83 -29.80
C ASP A 836 -4.39 9.04 -30.75
N GLY A 837 -3.24 9.09 -31.44
CA GLY A 837 -2.80 10.21 -32.28
C GLY A 837 -1.27 10.25 -32.46
N ASP A 838 -0.74 11.06 -33.39
CA ASP A 838 0.71 11.24 -33.54
C ASP A 838 1.22 12.33 -32.57
N ASP A 839 1.70 11.92 -31.41
CA ASP A 839 2.00 12.78 -30.27
C ASP A 839 3.50 13.17 -30.18
N THR A 840 3.81 14.14 -29.32
CA THR A 840 5.19 14.58 -29.04
C THR A 840 5.39 14.82 -27.55
N VAL A 841 6.15 13.95 -26.88
CA VAL A 841 6.46 14.08 -25.46
C VAL A 841 7.93 14.44 -25.25
N ILE A 842 8.21 15.50 -24.50
CA ILE A 842 9.56 15.99 -24.21
C ILE A 842 9.80 16.01 -22.69
N VAL A 843 10.66 15.11 -22.23
CA VAL A 843 11.04 14.91 -20.84
C VAL A 843 12.33 15.68 -20.52
N GLY A 844 12.34 16.45 -19.44
CA GLY A 844 13.53 17.15 -18.93
C GLY A 844 13.86 18.44 -19.68
N VAL A 845 12.84 19.28 -19.91
CA VAL A 845 13.00 20.57 -20.63
C VAL A 845 13.53 21.70 -19.75
N ASP A 846 13.24 21.67 -18.45
CA ASP A 846 13.63 22.69 -17.46
C ASP A 846 14.70 22.20 -16.46
N GLY A 847 15.20 20.97 -16.65
CA GLY A 847 16.32 20.40 -15.91
C GLY A 847 16.49 18.89 -16.18
N PRO A 848 17.56 18.26 -15.64
CA PRO A 848 17.76 16.82 -15.75
C PRO A 848 16.60 16.05 -15.12
N ALA A 849 15.92 15.22 -15.92
CA ALA A 849 14.79 14.41 -15.47
C ALA A 849 15.21 13.04 -14.92
N HIS A 850 14.46 12.57 -13.93
CA HIS A 850 14.59 11.24 -13.33
C HIS A 850 13.24 10.62 -12.96
N LYS A 851 13.17 9.29 -13.02
CA LYS A 851 12.01 8.45 -12.68
C LYS A 851 10.74 8.70 -13.51
N THR A 852 10.81 9.48 -14.56
CA THR A 852 9.65 9.77 -15.42
C THR A 852 9.34 8.59 -16.32
N ILE A 853 8.06 8.28 -16.46
CA ILE A 853 7.52 7.20 -17.29
C ILE A 853 6.62 7.81 -18.36
N VAL A 854 6.88 7.50 -19.62
CA VAL A 854 6.09 7.95 -20.76
C VAL A 854 5.65 6.75 -21.59
N ASN A 855 4.35 6.72 -21.90
CA ASN A 855 3.75 5.88 -22.91
C ASN A 855 3.18 6.81 -24.00
N GLY A 856 3.52 6.57 -25.26
CA GLY A 856 2.88 7.17 -26.43
C GLY A 856 1.44 6.67 -26.55
N GLY A 857 1.21 5.71 -27.44
CA GLY A 857 0.05 4.82 -27.36
C GLY A 857 -0.34 4.19 -28.70
N ARG A 858 -0.83 5.02 -29.63
CA ARG A 858 -1.14 4.66 -31.02
C ARG A 858 -0.90 5.86 -31.94
N GLY A 859 0.23 5.88 -32.64
CA GLY A 859 0.61 6.98 -33.51
C GLY A 859 1.92 6.74 -34.25
N GLU A 860 2.41 7.74 -34.97
CA GLU A 860 3.84 7.83 -35.28
C GLU A 860 4.49 8.78 -34.24
N ASP A 861 4.69 8.31 -33.00
CA ASP A 861 4.96 9.16 -31.83
C ASP A 861 6.42 9.64 -31.73
N GLN A 862 6.64 10.87 -31.27
CA GLN A 862 7.98 11.45 -31.06
C GLN A 862 8.30 11.66 -29.57
N LEU A 863 9.12 10.77 -29.00
CA LEU A 863 9.37 10.68 -27.56
C LEU A 863 10.83 11.06 -27.22
N PHE A 864 11.02 12.23 -26.60
CA PHE A 864 12.33 12.81 -26.33
C PHE A 864 12.67 12.85 -24.84
N VAL A 865 13.89 12.42 -24.49
CA VAL A 865 14.56 12.76 -23.21
C VAL A 865 15.64 13.78 -23.52
N ALA A 866 15.43 15.04 -23.10
CA ALA A 866 16.31 16.15 -23.41
C ALA A 866 17.57 16.16 -22.53
N GLU A 867 17.39 16.15 -21.20
CA GLU A 867 18.46 15.98 -20.22
C GLU A 867 17.99 15.05 -19.09
N ALA A 868 18.84 14.14 -18.62
CA ALA A 868 18.52 13.18 -17.55
C ALA A 868 19.74 12.83 -16.69
N ASP A 869 19.57 12.80 -15.36
CA ASP A 869 20.61 12.44 -14.39
C ASP A 869 20.42 11.03 -13.79
N ALA A 870 19.19 10.50 -13.76
CA ALA A 870 18.89 9.09 -13.49
C ALA A 870 17.95 8.48 -14.54
N THR A 871 17.55 7.21 -14.35
CA THR A 871 16.72 6.45 -15.31
C THR A 871 15.32 7.05 -15.48
N ASN A 872 14.92 7.24 -16.73
CA ASN A 872 13.53 7.40 -17.18
C ASN A 872 13.15 6.21 -18.09
N ILE A 873 11.85 6.00 -18.28
CA ILE A 873 11.30 4.89 -19.08
C ILE A 873 10.38 5.44 -20.18
N MET A 874 10.66 5.09 -21.43
CA MET A 874 9.87 5.49 -22.60
C MET A 874 9.33 4.25 -23.31
N PHE A 875 8.02 4.24 -23.60
CA PHE A 875 7.34 3.27 -24.45
C PHE A 875 6.67 4.02 -25.61
N GLY A 876 6.94 3.65 -26.86
CA GLY A 876 6.18 4.14 -28.02
C GLY A 876 4.82 3.43 -28.14
N ALA A 877 4.88 2.10 -28.06
CA ALA A 877 3.81 1.11 -28.01
C ALA A 877 3.30 0.57 -29.37
N ALA A 878 2.62 1.36 -30.21
CA ALA A 878 1.98 0.84 -31.42
C ALA A 878 1.89 1.84 -32.57
N ASP A 879 2.06 1.31 -33.79
CA ASP A 879 2.48 2.05 -34.99
C ASP A 879 3.95 2.52 -34.84
N ALA A 880 4.47 3.47 -35.63
CA ALA A 880 5.92 3.56 -35.91
C ALA A 880 6.63 4.79 -35.30
N ASP A 881 7.43 4.57 -34.25
CA ASP A 881 7.81 5.63 -33.32
C ASP A 881 9.27 6.16 -33.46
N GLU A 882 9.52 7.39 -32.99
CA GLU A 882 10.86 8.00 -32.85
C GLU A 882 11.19 8.29 -31.37
N LEU A 883 11.93 7.38 -30.73
CA LEU A 883 12.38 7.55 -29.34
C LEU A 883 13.84 8.06 -29.29
N THR A 884 14.08 9.21 -28.67
CA THR A 884 15.43 9.84 -28.64
C THR A 884 15.89 10.30 -27.25
N VAL A 885 17.02 9.78 -26.77
CA VAL A 885 17.79 10.36 -25.64
C VAL A 885 18.85 11.32 -26.18
N ILE A 886 18.71 12.60 -25.86
CA ILE A 886 19.64 13.67 -26.24
C ILE A 886 20.83 13.71 -25.28
N GLU A 887 20.59 13.85 -23.98
CA GLU A 887 21.62 13.74 -22.92
C GLU A 887 21.05 12.93 -21.73
N GLY A 888 21.76 11.89 -21.29
CA GLY A 888 21.29 10.96 -20.26
C GLY A 888 22.16 9.71 -20.15
N SER A 889 21.92 8.83 -19.17
CA SER A 889 22.54 7.49 -19.09
C SER A 889 21.66 6.55 -18.26
N ASN A 890 21.80 5.23 -18.46
CA ASN A 890 20.93 4.21 -17.85
C ASN A 890 19.43 4.36 -18.19
N GLN A 891 19.10 5.00 -19.32
CA GLN A 891 17.71 5.15 -19.77
C GLN A 891 17.15 3.82 -20.29
N LEU A 892 15.83 3.65 -20.25
CA LEU A 892 15.12 2.46 -20.70
C LEU A 892 14.11 2.84 -21.79
N LEU A 893 14.27 2.27 -22.99
CA LEU A 893 13.50 2.61 -24.18
C LEU A 893 12.90 1.34 -24.80
N PHE A 894 11.61 1.36 -25.08
CA PHE A 894 10.87 0.36 -25.84
C PHE A 894 10.16 1.06 -26.99
N GLY A 895 10.33 0.59 -28.23
CA GLY A 895 9.45 0.97 -29.34
C GLY A 895 8.08 0.31 -29.13
N GLY A 896 7.77 -0.70 -29.92
CA GLY A 896 6.78 -1.71 -29.53
C GLY A 896 6.35 -2.58 -30.70
N SER A 897 5.45 -2.06 -31.51
CA SER A 897 4.96 -2.72 -32.72
C SER A 897 4.86 -1.75 -33.90
N GLY A 898 6.03 -1.44 -34.47
CA GLY A 898 6.24 -0.49 -35.55
C GLY A 898 7.55 -0.76 -36.32
N ASP A 899 7.90 0.09 -37.29
CA ASP A 899 9.24 0.12 -37.90
C ASP A 899 10.09 1.19 -37.15
N ASP A 900 10.49 0.92 -35.91
CA ASP A 900 10.80 1.94 -34.91
C ASP A 900 12.20 2.57 -35.01
N ASN A 901 12.36 3.83 -34.61
CA ASN A 901 13.60 4.60 -34.69
C ASN A 901 14.08 5.04 -33.29
N ILE A 902 14.90 4.21 -32.65
CA ILE A 902 15.33 4.40 -31.26
C ILE A 902 16.79 4.89 -31.22
N THR A 903 17.02 6.14 -30.83
CA THR A 903 18.35 6.77 -30.77
C THR A 903 18.75 7.15 -29.35
N SER A 904 19.82 6.53 -28.82
CA SER A 904 20.35 6.85 -27.50
C SER A 904 21.78 7.35 -27.51
N LYS A 905 22.02 8.47 -26.83
CA LYS A 905 23.35 8.97 -26.47
C LYS A 905 23.69 8.60 -25.02
N GLY A 906 24.86 9.02 -24.55
CA GLY A 906 25.32 8.72 -23.19
C GLY A 906 25.80 7.28 -23.04
N SER A 907 25.40 6.57 -21.97
CA SER A 907 25.92 5.23 -21.69
C SER A 907 25.02 4.32 -20.84
N ASN A 908 25.24 3.01 -20.98
CA ASN A 908 24.58 1.92 -20.25
C ASN A 908 23.04 1.91 -20.40
N ASN A 909 22.52 2.55 -21.44
CA ASN A 909 21.09 2.59 -21.75
C ASN A 909 20.63 1.23 -22.28
N ARG A 910 19.32 1.00 -22.30
CA ARG A 910 18.71 -0.24 -22.79
C ARG A 910 17.63 0.09 -23.82
N LEU A 911 17.85 -0.37 -25.06
CA LEU A 911 16.99 -0.13 -26.20
C LEU A 911 16.38 -1.46 -26.63
N PHE A 912 15.06 -1.50 -26.69
CA PHE A 912 14.26 -2.60 -27.18
C PHE A 912 13.43 -2.08 -28.35
N GLY A 913 13.52 -2.71 -29.53
CA GLY A 913 12.60 -2.43 -30.64
C GLY A 913 11.24 -3.05 -30.34
N GLY A 914 10.88 -4.09 -31.06
CA GLY A 914 9.88 -5.06 -30.63
C GLY A 914 9.47 -6.01 -31.73
N SER A 915 8.52 -5.58 -32.56
CA SER A 915 8.10 -6.34 -33.75
C SER A 915 7.86 -5.42 -34.95
N GLY A 916 8.72 -5.55 -35.95
CA GLY A 916 8.82 -4.71 -37.14
C GLY A 916 10.29 -4.47 -37.49
N ASN A 917 10.60 -3.57 -38.42
CA ASN A 917 11.95 -3.47 -39.03
C ASN A 917 12.77 -2.34 -38.37
N ASP A 918 13.21 -2.60 -37.14
CA ASP A 918 13.65 -1.57 -36.20
C ASP A 918 15.06 -1.02 -36.46
N LYS A 919 15.29 0.21 -35.97
CA LYS A 919 16.54 0.95 -36.12
C LYS A 919 17.03 1.50 -34.78
N LEU A 920 17.81 0.69 -34.08
CA LEU A 920 18.39 1.03 -32.78
C LEU A 920 19.78 1.65 -32.94
N VAL A 921 20.01 2.83 -32.38
CA VAL A 921 21.26 3.58 -32.43
C VAL A 921 21.78 3.83 -31.02
N SER A 922 23.04 3.44 -30.77
CA SER A 922 23.67 3.46 -29.43
C SER A 922 25.01 4.20 -29.42
N ASN A 923 25.65 4.28 -28.25
CA ASN A 923 26.90 4.99 -28.04
C ASN A 923 27.93 4.18 -27.23
N LEU A 924 27.71 3.92 -25.93
CA LEU A 924 28.71 3.41 -24.99
C LEU A 924 28.14 2.43 -23.94
N ASN A 925 28.61 1.18 -23.95
CA ASN A 925 28.20 0.11 -23.04
C ASN A 925 26.67 -0.16 -22.97
N ASP A 926 25.91 0.29 -23.97
CA ASP A 926 24.47 0.15 -24.07
C ASP A 926 24.07 -1.31 -24.42
N LEU A 927 22.84 -1.69 -24.05
CA LEU A 927 22.19 -2.94 -24.44
C LEU A 927 21.17 -2.66 -25.55
N LEU A 928 21.23 -3.43 -26.64
CA LEU A 928 20.30 -3.37 -27.75
C LEU A 928 19.73 -4.77 -28.00
N SER A 929 18.40 -4.83 -28.16
CA SER A 929 17.65 -5.98 -28.64
C SER A 929 16.62 -5.44 -29.62
N ALA A 930 16.71 -5.77 -30.91
CA ALA A 930 15.73 -5.28 -31.88
C ALA A 930 14.43 -6.09 -31.74
N GLY A 931 14.28 -7.23 -32.41
CA GLY A 931 13.21 -8.17 -32.11
C GLY A 931 12.80 -9.08 -33.27
N ASP A 932 11.51 -9.09 -33.59
CA ASP A 932 10.95 -9.83 -34.72
C ASP A 932 10.94 -8.94 -35.98
N GLY A 933 12.05 -8.89 -36.71
CA GLY A 933 12.29 -7.82 -37.69
C GLY A 933 13.23 -8.10 -38.88
N ASN A 934 13.91 -7.06 -39.39
CA ASN A 934 15.01 -7.13 -40.38
C ASN A 934 15.99 -5.96 -40.11
N ASP A 935 16.63 -5.98 -38.95
CA ASP A 935 16.84 -4.76 -38.19
C ASP A 935 18.19 -4.08 -38.45
N ALA A 936 18.32 -2.82 -38.03
CA ALA A 936 19.48 -1.98 -38.28
C ALA A 936 20.09 -1.42 -36.98
N LEU A 937 20.94 -2.24 -36.33
CA LEU A 937 21.57 -1.90 -35.05
C LEU A 937 22.90 -1.16 -35.26
N PHE A 938 22.97 0.10 -34.86
CA PHE A 938 24.17 0.95 -34.96
C PHE A 938 24.90 1.07 -33.62
N ALA A 939 26.16 0.64 -33.59
CA ALA A 939 26.93 0.43 -32.36
C ALA A 939 27.74 1.65 -31.87
N GLY A 940 27.41 2.86 -32.33
CA GLY A 940 28.06 4.12 -31.92
C GLY A 940 29.53 4.30 -32.32
N GLU A 941 30.10 5.44 -31.93
CA GLU A 941 31.54 5.75 -32.09
C GLU A 941 32.39 5.29 -30.89
N GLN A 942 31.77 5.01 -29.73
CA GLN A 942 32.50 4.61 -28.52
C GLN A 942 32.50 3.09 -28.36
N GLY A 943 31.36 2.43 -28.53
CA GLY A 943 31.24 0.98 -28.52
C GLY A 943 31.18 0.38 -27.11
N GLY A 944 31.62 -0.87 -26.96
CA GLY A 944 31.37 -1.66 -25.73
C GLY A 944 29.94 -2.21 -25.63
N ASN A 945 29.11 -1.93 -26.63
CA ASN A 945 27.67 -2.21 -26.64
C ASN A 945 27.40 -3.71 -26.84
N LYS A 946 26.32 -4.22 -26.25
CA LYS A 946 25.82 -5.59 -26.44
C LYS A 946 24.60 -5.55 -27.36
N LEU A 947 24.71 -6.19 -28.52
CA LEU A 947 23.74 -6.18 -29.61
C LEU A 947 23.11 -7.55 -29.78
N THR A 948 21.79 -7.60 -29.92
CA THR A 948 20.97 -8.79 -30.20
C THR A 948 20.01 -8.41 -31.32
N GLY A 949 20.01 -9.17 -32.42
CA GLY A 949 19.10 -8.94 -33.55
C GLY A 949 17.71 -9.45 -33.20
N GLY A 950 17.59 -10.77 -33.04
CA GLY A 950 16.34 -11.47 -32.81
C GLY A 950 16.01 -12.44 -33.96
N ALA A 951 14.89 -12.20 -34.65
CA ALA A 951 14.27 -13.15 -35.57
C ALA A 951 14.08 -12.58 -36.99
N GLY A 952 15.18 -12.19 -37.63
CA GLY A 952 15.13 -11.49 -38.91
C GLY A 952 16.25 -11.79 -39.90
N ALA A 953 16.78 -10.71 -40.47
CA ALA A 953 17.87 -10.69 -41.46
C ALA A 953 18.75 -9.46 -41.27
N ASP A 954 19.40 -9.42 -40.11
CA ASP A 954 19.70 -8.18 -39.40
C ASP A 954 21.06 -7.59 -39.79
N GLN A 955 21.26 -6.31 -39.44
CA GLN A 955 22.39 -5.50 -39.87
C GLN A 955 23.07 -4.83 -38.68
N PHE A 956 24.06 -5.51 -38.13
CA PHE A 956 24.88 -5.03 -37.02
C PHE A 956 25.97 -4.08 -37.56
N TRP A 957 25.70 -2.77 -37.61
CA TRP A 957 26.63 -1.72 -38.00
C TRP A 957 27.62 -1.41 -36.86
N VAL A 958 28.55 -2.35 -36.65
CA VAL A 958 29.57 -2.35 -35.58
C VAL A 958 30.66 -1.28 -35.74
N ALA A 959 30.70 -0.58 -36.88
CA ALA A 959 31.51 0.60 -37.12
C ALA A 959 30.89 1.45 -38.25
N ASN A 960 30.45 2.67 -37.94
CA ASN A 960 29.89 3.61 -38.92
C ASN A 960 30.51 5.00 -38.71
N GLY A 961 31.13 5.57 -39.75
CA GLY A 961 31.88 6.82 -39.67
C GLY A 961 33.28 6.65 -39.06
N SER A 962 33.36 6.12 -37.85
CA SER A 962 34.61 5.80 -37.14
C SER A 962 34.69 4.34 -36.68
N LEU A 963 35.87 3.91 -36.23
CA LEU A 963 36.06 2.63 -35.57
C LEU A 963 35.82 2.82 -34.07
N PRO A 964 35.05 1.95 -33.39
CA PRO A 964 34.76 2.09 -31.97
C PRO A 964 36.04 2.07 -31.11
N THR A 965 35.99 2.78 -29.97
CA THR A 965 37.11 2.80 -29.00
C THR A 965 37.10 1.58 -28.09
N SER A 966 35.92 1.01 -27.85
CA SER A 966 35.67 -0.20 -27.05
C SER A 966 34.96 -1.26 -27.90
N LYS A 967 35.37 -2.53 -27.76
CA LYS A 967 34.84 -3.65 -28.55
C LYS A 967 33.37 -3.93 -28.22
N ASN A 968 32.52 -3.95 -29.24
CA ASN A 968 31.12 -4.38 -29.15
C ASN A 968 30.97 -5.91 -29.04
N THR A 969 29.79 -6.41 -28.69
CA THR A 969 29.47 -7.85 -28.67
C THR A 969 28.14 -8.09 -29.38
N VAL A 970 28.11 -9.01 -30.36
CA VAL A 970 26.87 -9.52 -30.96
C VAL A 970 26.60 -10.92 -30.40
N THR A 971 25.37 -11.17 -29.98
CA THR A 971 24.98 -12.31 -29.12
C THR A 971 24.46 -13.53 -29.87
N ASP A 972 23.87 -13.33 -31.05
CA ASP A 972 22.93 -14.26 -31.70
C ASP A 972 23.16 -14.47 -33.22
N PHE A 973 24.03 -13.68 -33.83
CA PHE A 973 24.35 -13.62 -35.27
C PHE A 973 24.12 -14.91 -36.11
N THR A 974 23.12 -14.89 -36.98
CA THR A 974 22.75 -15.99 -37.87
C THR A 974 23.50 -15.93 -39.20
N ILE A 975 24.51 -16.81 -39.34
CA ILE A 975 25.35 -16.94 -40.55
C ILE A 975 24.50 -17.19 -41.81
N GLY A 976 24.78 -16.43 -42.87
CA GLY A 976 24.09 -16.50 -44.16
C GLY A 976 22.75 -15.77 -44.23
N VAL A 977 22.32 -15.15 -43.11
CA VAL A 977 21.08 -14.38 -42.98
C VAL A 977 21.43 -12.94 -42.61
N ASP A 978 22.14 -12.76 -41.50
CA ASP A 978 22.54 -11.46 -40.95
C ASP A 978 23.84 -10.93 -41.55
N LYS A 979 24.15 -9.66 -41.27
CA LYS A 979 25.34 -8.96 -41.81
C LYS A 979 26.03 -8.11 -40.75
N ILE A 980 27.36 -8.26 -40.67
CA ILE A 980 28.21 -7.32 -39.94
C ILE A 980 28.56 -6.14 -40.85
N GLY A 981 28.08 -4.95 -40.49
CA GLY A 981 28.19 -3.72 -41.26
C GLY A 981 29.41 -2.86 -40.92
N PHE A 982 30.11 -2.39 -41.95
CA PHE A 982 31.18 -1.38 -41.87
C PHE A 982 30.88 -0.22 -42.82
N GLY A 983 30.59 0.96 -42.28
CA GLY A 983 30.25 2.17 -43.04
C GLY A 983 31.29 3.28 -42.88
N GLY A 984 31.75 3.88 -43.98
CA GLY A 984 32.61 5.09 -43.99
C GLY A 984 34.07 4.90 -43.53
N VAL A 985 34.36 3.85 -42.77
CA VAL A 985 35.67 3.57 -42.12
C VAL A 985 36.80 3.09 -43.06
N GLY A 986 36.64 3.22 -44.38
CA GLY A 986 37.64 2.78 -45.36
C GLY A 986 37.83 1.25 -45.49
N ILE A 987 36.95 0.46 -44.86
CA ILE A 987 36.90 -1.00 -44.96
C ILE A 987 35.86 -1.34 -46.03
N LEU A 988 36.32 -1.87 -47.17
CA LEU A 988 35.52 -2.04 -48.39
C LEU A 988 35.38 -3.50 -48.84
N ASN A 989 36.03 -4.45 -48.16
CA ASN A 989 35.90 -5.88 -48.46
C ASN A 989 36.32 -6.80 -47.30
N PHE A 990 35.78 -8.02 -47.31
CA PHE A 990 36.03 -9.10 -46.35
C PHE A 990 37.50 -9.46 -46.11
N GLY A 991 38.40 -9.18 -47.06
CA GLY A 991 39.84 -9.40 -46.92
C GLY A 991 40.57 -8.38 -46.02
N GLN A 992 39.91 -7.27 -45.67
CA GLN A 992 40.44 -6.28 -44.72
C GLN A 992 40.09 -6.59 -43.25
N VAL A 993 39.10 -7.47 -43.00
CA VAL A 993 38.64 -7.82 -41.65
C VAL A 993 39.44 -9.01 -41.12
N ILE A 994 40.26 -8.77 -40.10
CA ILE A 994 40.99 -9.82 -39.38
C ILE A 994 39.99 -10.58 -38.49
N LYS A 995 40.06 -11.91 -38.53
CA LYS A 995 39.19 -12.84 -37.79
C LYS A 995 40.06 -13.67 -36.86
N GLU A 996 39.84 -13.58 -35.55
CA GLU A 996 40.60 -14.25 -34.49
C GLU A 996 39.65 -15.14 -33.67
N GLN A 997 39.88 -16.46 -33.64
CA GLN A 997 39.02 -17.39 -32.90
C GLN A 997 39.34 -17.36 -31.40
N MET A 998 38.34 -17.03 -30.59
CA MET A 998 38.42 -16.88 -29.14
C MET A 998 37.52 -17.94 -28.47
N GLY A 999 38.03 -19.18 -28.36
CA GLY A 999 37.21 -20.30 -27.87
C GLY A 999 36.10 -20.65 -28.85
N SER A 1000 34.84 -20.59 -28.40
CA SER A 1000 33.64 -20.71 -29.25
C SER A 1000 33.45 -19.53 -30.20
N ASP A 1001 34.00 -18.37 -29.87
CA ASP A 1001 33.56 -17.08 -30.39
C ASP A 1001 34.54 -16.52 -31.45
N THR A 1002 34.09 -15.58 -32.28
CA THR A 1002 34.96 -14.92 -33.27
C THR A 1002 35.12 -13.44 -32.97
N LEU A 1003 36.37 -13.04 -32.75
CA LEU A 1003 36.78 -11.65 -32.58
C LEU A 1003 37.13 -11.03 -33.96
N LEU A 1004 36.46 -9.94 -34.31
CA LEU A 1004 36.73 -9.16 -35.53
C LEU A 1004 37.57 -7.93 -35.21
N LYS A 1005 38.65 -7.75 -35.99
CA LYS A 1005 39.69 -6.72 -35.74
C LYS A 1005 40.05 -5.99 -37.03
N ILE A 1006 40.40 -4.71 -36.88
CA ILE A 1006 40.93 -3.86 -37.96
C ILE A 1006 42.32 -3.38 -37.54
N ASN A 1007 43.36 -3.88 -38.22
CA ASN A 1007 44.76 -3.78 -37.80
C ASN A 1007 44.98 -4.32 -36.38
N THR A 1008 45.05 -3.45 -35.37
CA THR A 1008 45.19 -3.79 -33.95
C THR A 1008 43.93 -3.48 -33.12
N THR A 1009 42.96 -2.75 -33.68
CA THR A 1009 41.73 -2.37 -32.98
C THR A 1009 40.75 -3.53 -32.98
N GLU A 1010 40.19 -3.85 -31.81
CA GLU A 1010 39.10 -4.82 -31.67
C GLU A 1010 37.76 -4.12 -31.90
N ILE A 1011 36.94 -4.65 -32.81
CA ILE A 1011 35.68 -4.00 -33.23
C ILE A 1011 34.48 -4.68 -32.59
N VAL A 1012 34.37 -6.00 -32.76
CA VAL A 1012 33.24 -6.78 -32.24
C VAL A 1012 33.65 -8.21 -31.91
N LEU A 1013 33.08 -8.78 -30.85
CA LEU A 1013 33.05 -10.22 -30.58
C LEU A 1013 31.70 -10.80 -31.05
N LEU A 1014 31.75 -11.86 -31.87
CA LEU A 1014 30.57 -12.62 -32.29
C LEU A 1014 30.50 -13.91 -31.45
N VAL A 1015 29.53 -13.98 -30.54
CA VAL A 1015 29.37 -15.10 -29.59
C VAL A 1015 28.98 -16.38 -30.34
N GLY A 1016 29.61 -17.52 -29.99
CA GLY A 1016 29.31 -18.83 -30.59
C GLY A 1016 29.76 -19.03 -32.05
N ILE A 1017 30.25 -17.99 -32.72
CA ILE A 1017 30.58 -18.02 -34.16
C ILE A 1017 31.99 -18.58 -34.41
N ASN A 1018 32.12 -19.49 -35.39
CA ASN A 1018 33.41 -19.95 -35.89
C ASN A 1018 33.97 -19.04 -36.99
N ALA A 1019 35.24 -18.68 -36.88
CA ALA A 1019 35.92 -17.75 -37.79
C ALA A 1019 36.04 -18.29 -39.23
N ASN A 1020 35.87 -19.60 -39.43
CA ASN A 1020 35.97 -20.27 -40.73
C ASN A 1020 34.60 -20.51 -41.41
N SER A 1021 33.49 -20.34 -40.71
CA SER A 1021 32.15 -20.38 -41.32
C SER A 1021 31.70 -19.02 -41.88
N LEU A 1022 32.31 -17.93 -41.43
CA LEU A 1022 32.09 -16.58 -41.98
C LEU A 1022 32.63 -16.47 -43.42
N THR A 1023 31.81 -15.91 -44.30
CA THR A 1023 32.09 -15.66 -45.71
C THR A 1023 32.02 -14.17 -46.04
N ALA A 1024 32.16 -13.81 -47.32
CA ALA A 1024 31.97 -12.43 -47.77
C ALA A 1024 30.50 -11.97 -47.87
N ASN A 1025 29.53 -12.88 -47.70
CA ASN A 1025 28.10 -12.55 -47.75
C ASN A 1025 27.57 -12.05 -46.40
N ASP A 1026 28.18 -12.50 -45.30
CA ASP A 1026 27.83 -12.21 -43.89
C ASP A 1026 28.25 -10.79 -43.45
N PHE A 1027 28.54 -9.91 -44.42
CA PHE A 1027 29.14 -8.60 -44.20
C PHE A 1027 28.56 -7.57 -45.17
N ALA A 1028 28.31 -6.36 -44.66
CA ALA A 1028 27.98 -5.18 -45.47
C ALA A 1028 29.14 -4.18 -45.43
N PHE A 1029 29.52 -3.63 -46.58
CA PHE A 1029 30.60 -2.64 -46.70
C PHE A 1029 30.11 -1.41 -47.47
N SER A 1030 30.19 -0.24 -46.84
CA SER A 1030 29.87 1.05 -47.47
C SER A 1030 31.08 1.99 -47.45
N ALA A 1031 31.36 2.61 -48.61
CA ALA A 1031 32.41 3.61 -48.74
C ALA A 1031 32.07 4.97 -48.11
N SER A 1032 30.78 5.21 -47.84
CA SER A 1032 30.26 6.36 -47.09
C SER A 1032 29.75 5.91 -45.72
N VAL A 1033 29.63 6.86 -44.78
CA VAL A 1033 28.77 6.69 -43.61
C VAL A 1033 27.38 6.23 -44.08
N VAL A 1034 26.83 5.20 -43.46
CA VAL A 1034 25.45 4.77 -43.69
C VAL A 1034 24.53 5.71 -42.93
N SER A 1035 23.45 6.15 -43.57
CA SER A 1035 22.47 7.06 -42.96
C SER A 1035 21.75 6.38 -41.79
N ILE A 1036 22.19 6.75 -40.60
CA ILE A 1036 21.25 7.08 -39.52
C ILE A 1036 20.39 8.23 -40.06
#